data_AF-A0A7S4BN38-F1
#
_entry.id   AF-A0A7S4BN38-F1
#
_cell.length_a   1.000
_cell.length_b   1.000
_cell.length_c   1.000
_cell.angle_alpha   90.00
_cell.angle_beta   90.00
_cell.angle_gamma   90.00
#
_symmetry.space_group_name_H-M   'P 1'
#
loop_
_entity.id
_entity.type
_entity.pdbx_description
1 polymer ?
#
loop_
_entity_poly.entity_id
_entity_poly.type
_entity_poly.pdbx_seq_one_letter_code
_entity_poly.pdbx_strand_id
1 'polypeptide(L)'
;MPTMHEIESVRAELFADDLELEDCMVDWSLDDVVAYFESGGIRRPTPGDATLETTRKLANDGDGSSQVGRSGLCASECDLDSARSSIDAAVPFGRSALMPFALEALGETDLDGEFETASEDELETGADEEQTEAALIDVPMASVRVSGDRAQAQAQAQESAAEADAGAPHDWSVRQLKDFLKEHGDELRNFTEKSELVREVQRLMDSSSSVLPQTGPTAPTSTAQPTSTSAATSARAASGPPPPCPSPAAPLPQNSEKHARLVHKIQDIKKSGDRAFQAKDFEKAERHYSSALRQAADQPVDQVLVATLYSNRAACRSHQHRHAEALSDGQEALRRRPDWARAHSRVGAALFSLRRWDEAKAAYETGLSVDPGSVELRDGLRQTLTRVGGGGDAAAAKQRGNAFFKAGKHVEAIAAYDDAIAAAPSDETLYSNRSAAQAALGNLDAALADAKRAIALAGTWPKGYSRAGYAALQGGDEEAAYWFYSNGLRWDAQNVELTRGRSAAMQQINSVGTRRYRRQLERYRRDAHLPPARVFAVSDVHYDHAGAREWASALSRTAYTKDTIIVAGDVGDTFNAVKLCLKAFRAVFRRVFYVPGNHDLWIRPKGQHSNEPAAFADSVAKLLALWQMCDEIDVDVGPAQISTSTVVLPLDSWYSYTFDHHDPKPGLTLFDKFCKWPMGYDDAWKFMTGLNESRLEMVKTQSPSTTDVISFSHFLPRKELPLPGVHEMAKASGCLEIESQLRSAKVKLHIFGHTHINTVHEYEGVRYMQNAMGYGIAPGTKLCVVHDGGRFKDYMA
;
A
#
# COMPACT_ATOMS: atom_id res chain seq x y z
N MET A 1 8.47 -0.43 -37.13
CA MET A 1 8.06 0.62 -36.16
C MET A 1 9.28 1.47 -35.90
N PRO A 2 9.15 2.78 -35.62
CA PRO A 2 10.26 3.53 -35.01
C PRO A 2 10.65 2.86 -33.69
N THR A 3 11.94 2.82 -33.42
CA THR A 3 12.51 2.39 -32.14
C THR A 3 12.17 3.39 -31.05
N MET A 4 12.28 2.98 -29.78
CA MET A 4 11.99 3.89 -28.67
C MET A 4 12.99 5.07 -28.64
N HIS A 5 14.23 4.83 -29.07
CA HIS A 5 15.25 5.87 -29.17
C HIS A 5 14.91 6.96 -30.23
N GLU A 6 14.28 6.60 -31.34
CA GLU A 6 13.81 7.55 -32.34
C GLU A 6 12.59 8.36 -31.86
N ILE A 7 11.69 7.72 -31.09
CA ILE A 7 10.58 8.40 -30.41
C ILE A 7 11.11 9.37 -29.35
N GLU A 8 12.09 8.96 -28.56
CA GLU A 8 12.78 9.79 -27.56
C GLU A 8 13.57 10.93 -28.19
N SER A 9 14.24 10.72 -29.34
CA SER A 9 14.95 11.77 -30.05
C SER A 9 14.00 12.81 -30.66
N VAL A 10 12.86 12.38 -31.23
CA VAL A 10 11.84 13.31 -31.75
C VAL A 10 11.14 14.07 -30.60
N ARG A 11 10.96 13.43 -29.44
CA ARG A 11 10.47 14.06 -28.21
C ARG A 11 11.45 15.13 -27.72
N ALA A 12 12.73 14.79 -27.58
CA ALA A 12 13.78 15.72 -27.15
C ALA A 12 13.92 16.94 -28.08
N GLU A 13 13.82 16.74 -29.40
CA GLU A 13 13.94 17.84 -30.38
C GLU A 13 12.65 18.69 -30.50
N LEU A 14 11.48 18.15 -30.19
CA LEU A 14 10.21 18.91 -30.13
C LEU A 14 10.06 19.76 -28.87
N PHE A 15 10.70 19.39 -27.75
CA PHE A 15 10.46 19.99 -26.43
C PHE A 15 11.72 20.61 -25.78
N ALA A 16 12.81 20.78 -26.53
CA ALA A 16 14.10 21.31 -26.07
C ALA A 16 14.05 22.65 -25.29
N ASP A 17 13.00 23.45 -25.46
CA ASP A 17 12.80 24.76 -24.82
C ASP A 17 11.88 24.73 -23.57
N ASP A 18 11.21 23.63 -23.23
CA ASP A 18 10.19 23.55 -22.13
C ASP A 18 10.34 22.28 -21.26
N LEU A 19 11.45 22.20 -20.52
CA LEU A 19 11.83 21.08 -19.64
C LEU A 19 10.79 20.69 -18.56
N GLU A 20 9.80 21.53 -18.23
CA GLU A 20 8.85 21.25 -17.14
C GLU A 20 7.66 20.36 -17.56
N LEU A 21 7.39 20.23 -18.87
CA LEU A 21 6.32 19.35 -19.39
C LEU A 21 6.74 17.88 -19.43
N GLU A 22 8.04 17.61 -19.62
CA GLU A 22 8.53 16.28 -19.95
C GLU A 22 8.44 15.28 -18.78
N ASP A 23 8.70 15.75 -17.56
CA ASP A 23 8.50 14.99 -16.30
C ASP A 23 7.01 14.85 -15.90
N CYS A 24 6.13 15.70 -16.43
CA CYS A 24 4.73 15.77 -15.99
C CYS A 24 3.78 14.85 -16.77
N MET A 25 4.17 14.38 -17.96
CA MET A 25 3.31 13.59 -18.87
C MET A 25 3.64 12.09 -18.95
N VAL A 26 4.56 11.58 -18.13
CA VAL A 26 5.03 10.18 -18.19
C VAL A 26 3.90 9.16 -17.95
N ASP A 27 2.90 9.52 -17.13
CA ASP A 27 1.80 8.65 -16.72
C ASP A 27 0.43 8.99 -17.37
N TRP A 28 0.40 9.85 -18.40
CA TRP A 28 -0.88 10.32 -18.99
C TRP A 28 -1.55 9.27 -19.86
N SER A 29 -2.88 9.16 -19.76
CA SER A 29 -3.69 8.39 -20.70
C SER A 29 -3.90 9.16 -22.01
N LEU A 30 -4.40 8.47 -23.05
CA LEU A 30 -4.71 9.12 -24.32
C LEU A 30 -5.79 10.21 -24.16
N ASP A 31 -6.75 9.99 -23.25
CA ASP A 31 -7.84 10.93 -22.96
C ASP A 31 -7.33 12.20 -22.25
N ASP A 32 -6.31 12.08 -21.38
CA ASP A 32 -5.66 13.23 -20.73
C ASP A 32 -4.95 14.13 -21.76
N VAL A 33 -4.27 13.51 -22.74
CA VAL A 33 -3.62 14.23 -23.84
C VAL A 33 -4.64 14.94 -24.72
N VAL A 34 -5.76 14.29 -25.05
CA VAL A 34 -6.86 14.91 -25.82
C VAL A 34 -7.46 16.08 -25.05
N ALA A 35 -7.81 15.90 -23.78
CA ALA A 35 -8.39 16.95 -22.94
C ALA A 35 -7.45 18.17 -22.78
N TYR A 36 -6.13 17.96 -22.71
CA TYR A 36 -5.15 19.04 -22.69
C TYR A 36 -5.18 19.87 -23.98
N PHE A 37 -5.22 19.24 -25.16
CA PHE A 37 -5.30 19.98 -26.43
C PHE A 37 -6.69 20.60 -26.69
N GLU A 38 -7.78 19.96 -26.26
CA GLU A 38 -9.13 20.55 -26.29
C GLU A 38 -9.25 21.77 -25.37
N SER A 39 -8.51 21.81 -24.25
CA SER A 39 -8.40 23.00 -23.40
C SER A 39 -7.62 24.18 -24.04
N GLY A 40 -7.04 23.97 -25.22
CA GLY A 40 -6.26 24.96 -25.97
C GLY A 40 -4.76 24.99 -25.67
N GLY A 41 -4.29 24.16 -24.73
CA GLY A 41 -2.89 24.09 -24.30
C GLY A 41 -2.35 25.36 -23.64
N ILE A 42 -1.07 25.34 -23.25
CA ILE A 42 -0.40 26.54 -22.72
C ILE A 42 -0.13 27.53 -23.86
N ARG A 43 -1.00 28.54 -24.01
CA ARG A 43 -0.67 29.74 -24.79
C ARG A 43 0.40 30.54 -24.07
N ARG A 44 1.64 30.52 -24.58
CA ARG A 44 2.65 31.54 -24.23
C ARG A 44 2.07 32.94 -24.54
N PRO A 45 2.09 33.91 -23.61
CA PRO A 45 1.53 35.24 -23.86
C PRO A 45 2.38 35.99 -24.89
N THR A 46 1.77 36.35 -26.03
CA THR A 46 2.40 37.21 -27.03
C THR A 46 2.47 38.66 -26.53
N PRO A 47 3.57 39.40 -26.75
CA PRO A 47 3.67 40.81 -26.39
C PRO A 47 2.67 41.68 -27.17
N GLY A 48 1.49 41.92 -26.58
CA GLY A 48 0.42 42.71 -27.22
C GLY A 48 -0.85 42.88 -26.38
N ASP A 49 -1.26 41.85 -25.61
CA ASP A 49 -2.59 41.78 -24.98
C ASP A 49 -2.79 42.67 -23.71
N ALA A 50 -2.11 43.81 -23.65
CA ALA A 50 -2.14 44.73 -22.50
C ALA A 50 -3.02 45.97 -22.78
N THR A 51 -4.36 45.83 -22.77
CA THR A 51 -5.27 47.00 -22.70
C THR A 51 -6.65 46.70 -22.10
N LEU A 52 -7.23 47.73 -21.46
CA LEU A 52 -8.68 47.97 -21.22
C LEU A 52 -9.44 47.16 -20.16
N GLU A 53 -9.13 47.45 -18.90
CA GLU A 53 -10.03 48.26 -18.05
C GLU A 53 -11.56 47.97 -18.05
N THR A 54 -11.99 46.98 -17.25
CA THR A 54 -13.26 46.97 -16.48
C THR A 54 -13.20 45.78 -15.49
N THR A 55 -13.73 45.80 -14.27
CA THR A 55 -14.76 46.66 -13.64
C THR A 55 -14.34 47.18 -12.26
N ARG A 56 -14.78 48.39 -11.89
CA ARG A 56 -14.65 48.97 -10.54
C ARG A 56 -15.95 49.65 -10.11
N LYS A 57 -16.91 48.88 -9.58
CA LYS A 57 -18.15 49.37 -8.94
C LYS A 57 -18.80 48.29 -8.09
N LEU A 58 -19.56 48.71 -7.06
CA LEU A 58 -20.22 47.90 -6.00
C LEU A 58 -19.35 47.58 -4.76
N ALA A 59 -18.80 48.64 -4.17
CA ALA A 59 -18.60 48.78 -2.73
C ALA A 59 -19.08 50.19 -2.33
N ASN A 60 -19.75 50.32 -1.18
CA ASN A 60 -20.75 51.35 -0.83
C ASN A 60 -22.07 51.11 -1.60
N ASP A 61 -23.26 51.06 -0.98
CA ASP A 61 -23.73 51.82 0.19
C ASP A 61 -24.20 50.95 1.37
N GLY A 62 -24.68 51.57 2.45
CA GLY A 62 -25.16 50.87 3.66
C GLY A 62 -26.24 51.64 4.44
N ASP A 63 -26.76 50.97 5.47
CA ASP A 63 -27.88 51.36 6.35
C ASP A 63 -29.26 51.47 5.66
N GLY A 64 -30.34 51.18 6.40
CA GLY A 64 -31.70 51.04 5.87
C GLY A 64 -32.62 50.18 6.72
N SER A 65 -32.97 50.63 7.93
CA SER A 65 -33.93 49.94 8.79
C SER A 65 -35.38 50.00 8.30
N SER A 66 -36.12 48.90 8.36
CA SER A 66 -37.59 48.90 8.28
C SER A 66 -38.22 47.65 8.92
N GLN A 67 -39.37 47.83 9.58
CA GLN A 67 -40.15 46.78 10.24
C GLN A 67 -41.04 45.99 9.25
N VAL A 68 -41.30 44.70 9.56
CA VAL A 68 -42.53 43.89 9.37
C VAL A 68 -42.14 42.43 9.71
N GLY A 69 -42.93 41.57 10.36
CA GLY A 69 -44.27 41.69 10.96
C GLY A 69 -44.61 40.41 11.77
N ARG A 70 -45.71 40.41 12.54
CA ARG A 70 -46.04 39.32 13.49
C ARG A 70 -46.75 38.10 12.88
N SER A 71 -46.23 36.92 13.18
CA SER A 71 -46.99 35.69 13.53
C SER A 71 -46.02 34.67 14.15
N GLY A 72 -46.37 33.83 15.12
CA GLY A 72 -47.64 33.63 15.81
C GLY A 72 -47.76 32.16 16.27
N LEU A 73 -48.41 31.91 17.41
CA LEU A 73 -48.51 30.61 18.13
C LEU A 73 -47.25 30.18 18.89
N CYS A 74 -47.33 29.32 19.93
CA CYS A 74 -48.01 29.39 21.24
C CYS A 74 -47.64 28.12 22.05
N ALA A 75 -47.66 28.20 23.39
CA ALA A 75 -47.48 27.09 24.36
C ALA A 75 -46.08 26.44 24.41
N SER A 76 -45.57 26.00 25.56
CA SER A 76 -46.02 26.24 26.95
C SER A 76 -44.87 26.03 27.93
N GLU A 77 -44.90 26.73 29.06
CA GLU A 77 -44.01 26.50 30.20
C GLU A 77 -44.36 25.17 30.90
N CYS A 78 -43.34 24.45 31.36
CA CYS A 78 -43.40 23.54 32.50
C CYS A 78 -42.05 23.56 33.21
N ASP A 79 -42.01 24.09 34.43
CA ASP A 79 -40.93 23.82 35.36
C ASP A 79 -40.89 22.31 35.67
N LEU A 80 -39.68 21.79 35.95
CA LEU A 80 -39.44 21.16 37.26
C LEU A 80 -37.94 21.02 37.53
N ASP A 81 -37.61 21.20 38.81
CA ASP A 81 -36.24 21.30 39.32
C ASP A 81 -35.69 19.93 39.79
N SER A 82 -34.42 19.90 40.18
CA SER A 82 -33.75 18.86 40.98
C SER A 82 -33.49 17.48 40.36
N ALA A 83 -32.27 17.33 39.82
CA ALA A 83 -31.44 16.13 40.06
C ALA A 83 -29.93 16.45 39.99
N ARG A 84 -29.33 16.89 41.11
CA ARG A 84 -27.86 16.87 41.28
C ARG A 84 -27.46 15.57 41.99
N SER A 85 -26.68 14.72 41.33
CA SER A 85 -25.86 13.70 42.00
C SER A 85 -24.62 13.39 41.17
N SER A 86 -23.47 13.35 41.84
CA SER A 86 -22.16 13.07 41.25
C SER A 86 -22.05 11.67 40.65
N ILE A 87 -21.25 11.52 39.60
CA ILE A 87 -20.51 10.30 39.31
C ILE A 87 -19.05 10.71 39.09
N ASP A 88 -18.16 10.21 39.95
CA ASP A 88 -16.71 10.45 39.87
C ASP A 88 -16.04 9.58 38.80
N ALA A 89 -14.83 9.98 38.41
CA ALA A 89 -14.07 9.33 37.35
C ALA A 89 -13.50 7.96 37.76
N ALA A 90 -13.67 6.96 36.88
CA ALA A 90 -12.90 5.71 36.90
C ALA A 90 -12.75 5.15 35.49
N VAL A 91 -11.65 5.49 34.80
CA VAL A 91 -11.22 4.82 33.55
C VAL A 91 -10.13 3.80 33.91
N PRO A 92 -10.42 2.48 33.89
CA PRO A 92 -9.38 1.47 34.10
C PRO A 92 -8.56 1.26 32.82
N PHE A 93 -7.24 1.43 32.92
CA PHE A 93 -6.31 0.96 31.89
C PHE A 93 -6.41 -0.57 31.74
N GLY A 94 -6.67 -1.05 30.53
CA GLY A 94 -6.71 -2.48 30.22
C GLY A 94 -6.11 -2.79 28.85
N ARG A 95 -4.88 -3.34 28.83
CA ARG A 95 -4.33 -3.96 27.62
C ARG A 95 -5.06 -5.28 27.37
N SER A 96 -6.02 -5.30 26.46
CA SER A 96 -6.56 -6.56 25.94
C SER A 96 -5.67 -7.07 24.80
N ALA A 97 -5.28 -8.34 24.86
CA ALA A 97 -4.66 -9.02 23.74
C ALA A 97 -5.77 -9.55 22.82
N LEU A 98 -5.94 -8.92 21.65
CA LEU A 98 -6.88 -9.41 20.65
C LEU A 98 -6.34 -10.72 20.05
N MET A 99 -7.04 -11.82 20.37
CA MET A 99 -6.89 -13.11 19.68
C MET A 99 -7.20 -12.96 18.18
N PRO A 100 -6.64 -13.82 17.30
CA PRO A 100 -7.02 -13.84 15.90
C PRO A 100 -8.52 -14.13 15.76
N PHE A 101 -9.24 -13.30 15.01
CA PHE A 101 -10.69 -13.45 14.81
C PHE A 101 -11.00 -14.74 14.05
N ALA A 102 -11.92 -15.55 14.59
CA ALA A 102 -12.31 -16.83 14.04
C ALA A 102 -13.02 -16.70 12.68
N LEU A 103 -12.94 -17.76 11.88
CA LEU A 103 -13.45 -17.83 10.51
C LEU A 103 -15.00 -17.92 10.44
N GLU A 104 -15.68 -18.04 11.57
CA GLU A 104 -17.09 -18.44 11.69
C GLU A 104 -18.05 -17.45 11.02
N ALA A 105 -17.74 -16.14 11.04
CA ALA A 105 -18.50 -15.10 10.34
C ALA A 105 -18.39 -15.16 8.79
N LEU A 106 -17.71 -16.17 8.24
CA LEU A 106 -17.67 -16.48 6.79
C LEU A 106 -18.41 -17.80 6.46
N GLY A 107 -18.98 -18.49 7.45
CA GLY A 107 -19.73 -19.74 7.25
C GLY A 107 -21.18 -19.54 6.78
N GLU A 108 -21.84 -18.48 7.26
CA GLU A 108 -23.26 -18.22 7.03
C GLU A 108 -23.48 -16.82 6.41
N THR A 109 -23.50 -16.79 5.07
CA THR A 109 -24.33 -15.89 4.26
C THR A 109 -24.14 -16.27 2.79
N ASP A 110 -25.18 -16.84 2.20
CA ASP A 110 -25.51 -16.87 0.77
C ASP A 110 -24.34 -17.15 -0.19
N LEU A 111 -24.12 -18.44 -0.45
CA LEU A 111 -23.61 -18.87 -1.75
C LEU A 111 -24.81 -18.96 -2.69
N ASP A 112 -25.06 -17.90 -3.46
CA ASP A 112 -26.18 -17.82 -4.40
C ASP A 112 -26.22 -19.04 -5.34
N GLY A 113 -27.30 -19.80 -5.21
CA GLY A 113 -27.63 -20.93 -6.07
C GLY A 113 -29.13 -20.97 -6.27
N GLU A 114 -29.58 -20.53 -7.45
CA GLU A 114 -30.98 -20.63 -7.84
C GLU A 114 -31.43 -22.09 -7.74
N PHE A 115 -32.52 -22.33 -7.00
CA PHE A 115 -33.17 -23.63 -6.94
C PHE A 115 -34.67 -23.47 -7.20
N GLU A 116 -35.16 -24.21 -8.20
CA GLU A 116 -36.58 -24.27 -8.53
C GLU A 116 -37.37 -24.89 -7.37
N THR A 117 -38.61 -24.43 -7.20
CA THR A 117 -39.48 -24.81 -6.07
C THR A 117 -39.94 -26.26 -6.15
N ALA A 118 -39.77 -27.01 -5.05
CA ALA A 118 -40.48 -28.26 -4.77
C ALA A 118 -41.09 -28.21 -3.36
N SER A 119 -42.19 -28.94 -3.16
CA SER A 119 -43.14 -28.78 -2.06
C SER A 119 -42.68 -29.24 -0.66
N GLU A 120 -43.42 -28.79 0.34
CA GLU A 120 -43.38 -29.15 1.76
C GLU A 120 -43.52 -30.67 2.01
N ASP A 121 -42.90 -31.18 3.08
CA ASP A 121 -43.62 -31.87 4.18
C ASP A 121 -42.72 -32.17 5.42
N GLU A 122 -43.34 -32.06 6.61
CA GLU A 122 -43.07 -32.75 7.90
C GLU A 122 -41.64 -33.14 8.35
N LEU A 123 -41.12 -32.53 9.45
CA LEU A 123 -41.24 -33.06 10.85
C LEU A 123 -40.48 -32.25 11.93
N GLU A 124 -40.93 -32.40 13.19
CA GLU A 124 -40.55 -31.61 14.37
C GLU A 124 -39.33 -32.14 15.19
N THR A 125 -38.92 -31.30 16.16
CA THR A 125 -38.30 -31.59 17.49
C THR A 125 -36.79 -31.49 17.66
N GLY A 126 -36.40 -31.07 18.89
CA GLY A 126 -35.03 -31.19 19.42
C GLY A 126 -34.34 -29.85 19.70
N ALA A 127 -34.43 -29.38 20.94
CA ALA A 127 -33.51 -28.39 21.49
C ALA A 127 -32.67 -29.06 22.61
N ASP A 128 -31.43 -28.61 22.80
CA ASP A 128 -30.75 -28.56 24.10
C ASP A 128 -29.48 -27.70 23.99
N GLU A 129 -29.15 -26.97 25.05
CA GLU A 129 -27.90 -26.21 25.20
C GLU A 129 -26.96 -26.97 26.15
N GLU A 130 -25.67 -27.10 25.83
CA GLU A 130 -24.66 -27.25 26.89
C GLU A 130 -23.29 -26.65 26.53
N GLN A 131 -22.50 -26.40 27.57
CA GLN A 131 -21.31 -25.53 27.57
C GLN A 131 -20.02 -26.32 27.35
N THR A 132 -18.96 -25.65 26.88
CA THR A 132 -17.58 -26.18 26.93
C THR A 132 -16.61 -25.16 27.50
N GLU A 133 -15.88 -25.55 28.56
CA GLU A 133 -14.84 -24.72 29.17
C GLU A 133 -13.54 -24.69 28.34
N ALA A 134 -12.82 -23.57 28.38
CA ALA A 134 -11.56 -23.39 27.67
C ALA A 134 -10.34 -23.80 28.53
N ALA A 135 -9.49 -24.69 27.99
CA ALA A 135 -8.22 -25.06 28.60
C ALA A 135 -7.08 -24.16 28.11
N LEU A 136 -6.44 -23.42 29.03
CA LEU A 136 -5.27 -22.59 28.76
C LEU A 136 -3.99 -23.44 28.60
N ILE A 137 -3.20 -23.16 27.56
CA ILE A 137 -1.82 -23.65 27.40
C ILE A 137 -0.93 -22.45 27.10
N ASP A 138 0.12 -22.27 27.93
CA ASP A 138 1.09 -21.17 27.85
C ASP A 138 2.32 -21.57 27.02
N VAL A 139 2.85 -20.66 26.20
CA VAL A 139 3.99 -20.90 25.30
C VAL A 139 4.90 -19.65 25.24
N PRO A 140 6.19 -19.76 25.60
CA PRO A 140 7.06 -18.61 25.78
C PRO A 140 7.59 -18.00 24.46
N MET A 141 7.66 -16.67 24.43
CA MET A 141 8.23 -15.89 23.32
C MET A 141 9.74 -16.14 23.12
N ALA A 142 10.12 -16.53 21.89
CA ALA A 142 11.52 -16.62 21.45
C ALA A 142 11.83 -15.57 20.37
N SER A 143 12.96 -14.87 20.51
CA SER A 143 13.32 -13.75 19.62
C SER A 143 14.05 -14.20 18.34
N VAL A 144 13.46 -13.90 17.18
CA VAL A 144 14.07 -14.17 15.87
C VAL A 144 14.85 -12.94 15.39
N ARG A 145 16.15 -13.10 15.13
CA ARG A 145 16.98 -12.09 14.45
C ARG A 145 16.91 -12.29 12.95
N VAL A 146 16.38 -11.31 12.22
CA VAL A 146 16.44 -11.28 10.76
C VAL A 146 17.78 -10.68 10.33
N SER A 147 18.64 -11.49 9.71
CA SER A 147 19.86 -11.02 9.01
C SER A 147 19.53 -10.78 7.53
N GLY A 148 20.22 -9.81 6.92
CA GLY A 148 19.79 -9.26 5.63
C GLY A 148 20.20 -10.11 4.42
N ASP A 149 19.21 -10.47 3.60
CA ASP A 149 19.38 -11.05 2.25
C ASP A 149 18.71 -10.19 1.15
N ARG A 150 18.18 -9.00 1.50
CA ARG A 150 17.39 -8.16 0.58
C ARG A 150 18.23 -7.29 -0.38
N ALA A 151 19.52 -7.13 -0.10
CA ALA A 151 20.42 -6.26 -0.88
C ALA A 151 20.95 -6.89 -2.18
N GLN A 152 21.04 -8.23 -2.26
CA GLN A 152 21.57 -8.90 -3.47
C GLN A 152 20.55 -8.96 -4.62
N ALA A 153 19.25 -8.87 -4.31
CA ALA A 153 18.18 -8.97 -5.32
C ALA A 153 18.11 -7.77 -6.28
N GLN A 154 18.57 -6.58 -5.88
CA GLN A 154 18.52 -5.38 -6.73
C GLN A 154 19.72 -5.26 -7.69
N ALA A 155 20.87 -5.85 -7.36
CA ALA A 155 22.07 -5.75 -8.19
C ALA A 155 21.96 -6.52 -9.53
N GLN A 156 21.24 -7.65 -9.55
CA GLN A 156 21.13 -8.51 -10.74
C GLN A 156 20.16 -7.98 -11.82
N ALA A 157 19.46 -6.86 -11.58
CA ALA A 157 18.50 -6.30 -12.51
C ALA A 157 19.10 -5.29 -13.52
N GLN A 158 20.36 -4.89 -13.35
CA GLN A 158 20.98 -3.81 -14.16
C GLN A 158 21.99 -4.28 -15.20
N GLU A 159 22.47 -5.53 -15.16
CA GLU A 159 23.48 -6.03 -16.12
C GLU A 159 22.89 -6.63 -17.41
N SER A 160 21.58 -6.93 -17.46
CA SER A 160 20.96 -7.64 -18.61
C SER A 160 20.44 -6.72 -19.73
N ALA A 161 20.88 -5.46 -19.80
CA ALA A 161 20.33 -4.44 -20.70
C ALA A 161 21.31 -3.93 -21.78
N ALA A 162 22.49 -4.55 -21.91
CA ALA A 162 23.64 -3.95 -22.62
C ALA A 162 24.00 -4.56 -24.00
N GLU A 163 23.37 -5.66 -24.43
CA GLU A 163 23.78 -6.40 -25.64
C GLU A 163 22.60 -6.76 -26.58
N ALA A 164 22.03 -5.76 -27.27
CA ALA A 164 21.06 -5.98 -28.35
C ALA A 164 20.87 -4.78 -29.31
N ASP A 165 21.89 -4.40 -30.08
CA ASP A 165 21.69 -3.59 -31.31
C ASP A 165 22.61 -4.06 -32.46
N ALA A 166 21.99 -4.41 -33.59
CA ALA A 166 22.66 -4.83 -34.83
C ALA A 166 21.71 -4.88 -36.06
N GLY A 167 21.11 -3.75 -36.46
CA GLY A 167 20.95 -3.42 -37.89
C GLY A 167 19.64 -3.70 -38.63
N ALA A 168 19.02 -2.58 -39.06
CA ALA A 168 18.30 -2.38 -40.33
C ALA A 168 16.89 -3.00 -40.52
N PRO A 169 16.10 -2.52 -41.51
CA PRO A 169 15.84 -1.09 -41.81
C PRO A 169 14.34 -0.79 -42.10
N HIS A 170 13.90 0.47 -41.93
CA HIS A 170 12.91 1.15 -42.80
C HIS A 170 12.62 2.58 -42.29
N ASP A 171 13.41 3.57 -42.73
CA ASP A 171 13.17 4.98 -42.42
C ASP A 171 11.89 5.52 -43.06
N TRP A 172 11.01 6.09 -42.24
CA TRP A 172 9.95 7.01 -42.67
C TRP A 172 10.28 8.39 -42.10
N SER A 173 10.42 9.41 -42.96
CA SER A 173 10.63 10.76 -42.44
C SER A 173 9.42 11.24 -41.63
N VAL A 174 9.66 12.07 -40.62
CA VAL A 174 8.62 12.71 -39.79
C VAL A 174 7.55 13.41 -40.63
N ARG A 175 7.90 13.87 -41.83
CA ARG A 175 6.97 14.45 -42.80
C ARG A 175 6.03 13.40 -43.42
N GLN A 176 6.56 12.29 -43.92
CA GLN A 176 5.75 11.19 -44.48
C GLN A 176 4.79 10.61 -43.45
N LEU A 177 5.22 10.48 -42.19
CA LEU A 177 4.35 10.01 -41.10
C LEU A 177 3.21 11.00 -40.81
N LYS A 178 3.51 12.32 -40.79
CA LYS A 178 2.50 13.38 -40.62
C LYS A 178 1.51 13.45 -41.78
N ASP A 179 1.99 13.29 -43.02
CA ASP A 179 1.16 13.31 -44.22
C ASP A 179 0.24 12.05 -44.26
N PHE A 180 0.76 10.85 -43.94
CA PHE A 180 -0.03 9.61 -43.84
C PHE A 180 -1.15 9.68 -42.79
N LEU A 181 -0.82 10.15 -41.57
CA LEU A 181 -1.80 10.32 -40.48
C LEU A 181 -2.86 11.38 -40.80
N LYS A 182 -2.53 12.36 -41.64
CA LYS A 182 -3.46 13.40 -42.10
C LYS A 182 -4.36 12.92 -43.24
N GLU A 183 -3.92 11.95 -44.02
CA GLU A 183 -4.65 11.37 -45.15
C GLU A 183 -5.64 10.27 -44.71
N HIS A 184 -5.25 9.42 -43.74
CA HIS A 184 -6.06 8.27 -43.28
C HIS A 184 -6.72 8.50 -41.90
N GLY A 185 -6.49 9.66 -41.27
CA GLY A 185 -6.88 9.93 -39.88
C GLY A 185 -8.38 9.92 -39.59
N ASP A 186 -9.24 10.11 -40.59
CA ASP A 186 -10.70 10.02 -40.44
C ASP A 186 -11.21 8.57 -40.44
N GLU A 187 -10.55 7.65 -41.16
CA GLU A 187 -10.90 6.21 -41.19
C GLU A 187 -10.55 5.53 -39.85
N LEU A 188 -9.42 5.94 -39.25
CA LEU A 188 -8.89 5.42 -38.00
C LEU A 188 -9.70 5.81 -36.75
N ARG A 189 -10.63 6.78 -36.84
CA ARG A 189 -11.44 7.25 -35.69
C ARG A 189 -12.46 6.25 -35.16
N ASN A 190 -12.82 5.22 -35.92
CA ASN A 190 -13.97 4.37 -35.60
C ASN A 190 -13.64 3.15 -34.72
N PHE A 191 -12.37 2.97 -34.32
CA PHE A 191 -11.94 1.84 -33.50
C PHE A 191 -11.82 2.23 -32.01
N THR A 192 -12.66 1.65 -31.17
CA THR A 192 -12.63 1.86 -29.71
C THR A 192 -11.60 0.99 -28.99
N GLU A 193 -11.14 -0.11 -29.61
CA GLU A 193 -10.10 -0.97 -29.05
C GLU A 193 -8.73 -0.78 -29.72
N LYS A 194 -7.71 -0.59 -28.86
CA LYS A 194 -6.29 -0.56 -29.24
C LYS A 194 -5.85 -1.80 -30.04
N SER A 195 -6.48 -2.96 -29.83
CA SER A 195 -6.13 -4.20 -30.53
C SER A 195 -6.59 -4.22 -31.99
N GLU A 196 -7.66 -3.51 -32.32
CA GLU A 196 -8.23 -3.45 -33.67
C GLU A 196 -7.59 -2.36 -34.50
N LEU A 197 -7.41 -1.17 -33.92
CA LEU A 197 -6.68 -0.06 -34.53
C LEU A 197 -5.28 -0.49 -35.01
N VAL A 198 -4.55 -1.25 -34.18
CA VAL A 198 -3.24 -1.79 -34.54
C VAL A 198 -3.31 -2.80 -35.70
N ARG A 199 -4.36 -3.62 -35.79
CA ARG A 199 -4.52 -4.56 -36.92
C ARG A 199 -4.83 -3.83 -38.23
N GLU A 200 -5.67 -2.81 -38.21
CA GLU A 200 -6.02 -2.10 -39.45
C GLU A 200 -4.89 -1.18 -39.93
N VAL A 201 -4.18 -0.51 -39.02
CA VAL A 201 -2.93 0.20 -39.36
C VAL A 201 -1.91 -0.78 -39.95
N GLN A 202 -1.73 -1.97 -39.35
CA GLN A 202 -0.84 -2.99 -39.91
C GLN A 202 -1.32 -3.49 -41.29
N ARG A 203 -2.63 -3.68 -41.49
CA ARG A 203 -3.21 -4.10 -42.79
C ARG A 203 -2.96 -3.07 -43.89
N LEU A 204 -3.06 -1.77 -43.58
CA LEU A 204 -2.74 -0.68 -44.49
C LEU A 204 -1.23 -0.65 -44.80
N MET A 205 -0.37 -0.79 -43.79
CA MET A 205 1.09 -0.82 -43.97
C MET A 205 1.59 -2.04 -44.76
N ASP A 206 1.08 -3.24 -44.46
CA ASP A 206 1.47 -4.51 -45.11
C ASP A 206 1.11 -4.54 -46.60
N SER A 207 0.16 -3.70 -47.04
CA SER A 207 -0.16 -3.54 -48.46
C SER A 207 0.95 -2.86 -49.29
N SER A 208 1.97 -2.30 -48.63
CA SER A 208 2.93 -1.37 -49.23
C SER A 208 4.36 -1.89 -49.45
N SER A 209 4.76 -3.06 -48.92
CA SER A 209 6.17 -3.52 -48.98
C SER A 209 6.32 -5.05 -48.92
N SER A 210 7.32 -5.62 -49.62
CA SER A 210 7.59 -7.07 -49.63
C SER A 210 9.07 -7.41 -49.97
N VAL A 211 9.46 -8.67 -49.69
CA VAL A 211 10.69 -9.43 -50.04
C VAL A 211 11.61 -9.84 -48.84
N LEU A 212 12.22 -11.04 -48.96
CA LEU A 212 13.01 -11.84 -47.98
C LEU A 212 14.50 -11.96 -48.47
N PRO A 213 15.42 -12.91 -48.08
CA PRO A 213 15.41 -13.98 -47.05
C PRO A 213 16.74 -14.31 -46.25
N GLN A 214 16.57 -15.04 -45.13
CA GLN A 214 17.34 -16.17 -44.53
C GLN A 214 18.77 -16.60 -44.99
N THR A 215 19.62 -17.10 -44.04
CA THR A 215 20.42 -18.38 -44.15
C THR A 215 21.23 -18.75 -42.86
N GLY A 216 21.66 -20.03 -42.72
CA GLY A 216 22.62 -20.60 -41.73
C GLY A 216 23.63 -21.56 -42.43
N PRO A 217 24.13 -22.71 -41.89
CA PRO A 217 24.15 -23.27 -40.51
C PRO A 217 25.45 -24.11 -40.15
N THR A 218 25.38 -25.05 -39.17
CA THR A 218 26.16 -26.34 -39.00
C THR A 218 27.57 -26.44 -38.34
N ALA A 219 27.87 -27.68 -37.87
CA ALA A 219 29.12 -28.23 -37.25
C ALA A 219 29.20 -29.76 -37.57
N PRO A 220 30.25 -30.57 -37.20
CA PRO A 220 30.12 -31.48 -36.03
C PRO A 220 31.39 -32.14 -35.38
N THR A 221 31.20 -32.79 -34.22
CA THR A 221 31.78 -34.08 -33.66
C THR A 221 33.23 -34.61 -33.90
N SER A 222 33.85 -35.23 -32.87
CA SER A 222 33.94 -36.72 -32.74
C SER A 222 34.66 -37.29 -31.47
N THR A 223 34.22 -38.49 -31.05
CA THR A 223 34.83 -39.70 -30.37
C THR A 223 36.28 -39.71 -29.79
N ALA A 224 36.74 -40.61 -28.89
CA ALA A 224 36.31 -41.96 -28.43
C ALA A 224 36.75 -42.35 -26.97
N GLN A 225 36.69 -43.64 -26.60
CA GLN A 225 36.89 -44.30 -25.27
C GLN A 225 37.73 -45.61 -25.42
N PRO A 226 37.96 -46.51 -24.41
CA PRO A 226 38.12 -46.46 -22.94
C PRO A 226 39.30 -47.38 -22.41
N THR A 227 39.13 -48.01 -21.21
CA THR A 227 39.86 -49.15 -20.55
C THR A 227 40.98 -48.81 -19.53
N SER A 228 41.18 -49.55 -18.40
CA SER A 228 40.32 -50.47 -17.60
C SER A 228 40.94 -50.83 -16.22
N THR A 229 40.13 -51.33 -15.26
CA THR A 229 40.49 -52.26 -14.11
C THR A 229 41.51 -51.80 -13.04
N SER A 230 41.63 -52.32 -11.79
CA SER A 230 40.84 -53.16 -10.83
C SER A 230 41.67 -53.37 -9.53
N ALA A 231 41.20 -53.74 -8.32
CA ALA A 231 39.91 -53.67 -7.60
C ALA A 231 40.08 -54.15 -6.12
N ALA A 232 39.15 -53.77 -5.21
CA ALA A 232 38.86 -54.41 -3.89
C ALA A 232 39.94 -54.31 -2.75
N THR A 233 39.71 -54.61 -1.45
CA THR A 233 38.58 -55.26 -0.72
C THR A 233 38.56 -54.92 0.80
N SER A 234 37.40 -55.01 1.50
CA SER A 234 37.14 -55.50 2.90
C SER A 234 37.98 -55.03 4.14
N ALA A 235 37.47 -54.93 5.39
CA ALA A 235 36.12 -55.11 5.96
C ALA A 235 35.94 -54.47 7.38
N ARG A 236 34.66 -54.29 7.78
CA ARG A 236 33.96 -54.48 9.08
C ARG A 236 34.73 -54.93 10.35
N ALA A 237 34.27 -54.71 11.59
CA ALA A 237 33.22 -53.83 12.20
C ALA A 237 33.15 -54.00 13.74
N ALA A 238 32.45 -53.08 14.45
CA ALA A 238 31.79 -53.25 15.78
C ALA A 238 32.69 -53.50 17.03
N SER A 239 32.27 -53.28 18.30
CA SER A 239 31.26 -52.38 18.93
C SER A 239 31.41 -52.42 20.47
N GLY A 240 31.20 -51.33 21.23
CA GLY A 240 31.19 -51.35 22.70
C GLY A 240 30.73 -50.05 23.41
N PRO A 241 30.39 -50.07 24.72
CA PRO A 241 29.57 -49.03 25.39
C PRO A 241 30.34 -47.90 26.12
N PRO A 242 29.66 -46.83 26.61
CA PRO A 242 30.27 -45.57 27.07
C PRO A 242 30.43 -45.40 28.60
N PRO A 243 31.33 -44.50 29.04
CA PRO A 243 31.05 -43.58 30.16
C PRO A 243 31.55 -42.12 29.84
N PRO A 244 31.86 -41.19 30.79
CA PRO A 244 31.03 -39.99 31.01
C PRO A 244 31.70 -38.62 30.76
N CYS A 245 30.96 -37.53 31.00
CA CYS A 245 31.33 -36.12 30.75
C CYS A 245 32.38 -35.51 31.72
N PRO A 246 33.02 -34.36 31.38
CA PRO A 246 34.47 -34.23 31.54
C PRO A 246 34.99 -32.99 32.32
N SER A 247 36.28 -33.03 32.69
CA SER A 247 37.20 -31.88 32.86
C SER A 247 38.64 -32.36 33.16
N PRO A 248 39.69 -31.54 32.94
CA PRO A 248 39.84 -30.44 31.98
C PRO A 248 40.55 -30.94 30.69
N ALA A 249 40.97 -30.04 29.79
CA ALA A 249 41.46 -30.38 28.45
C ALA A 249 42.82 -31.14 28.43
N ALA A 250 42.77 -32.47 28.47
CA ALA A 250 43.78 -33.32 27.85
C ALA A 250 43.74 -33.15 26.30
N PRO A 251 44.80 -33.53 25.55
CA PRO A 251 44.76 -33.53 24.10
C PRO A 251 43.59 -34.37 23.60
N LEU A 252 42.71 -33.76 22.78
CA LEU A 252 41.57 -34.46 22.18
C LEU A 252 42.07 -35.72 21.46
N PRO A 253 41.45 -36.89 21.69
CA PRO A 253 41.93 -38.14 21.09
C PRO A 253 41.91 -37.98 19.57
N GLN A 254 43.03 -38.30 18.90
CA GLN A 254 43.33 -37.92 17.51
C GLN A 254 42.24 -38.29 16.47
N ASN A 255 41.32 -39.19 16.82
CA ASN A 255 40.15 -39.55 16.03
C ASN A 255 39.12 -38.40 15.95
N SER A 256 38.91 -37.65 17.04
CA SER A 256 37.95 -36.54 17.11
C SER A 256 38.35 -35.34 16.25
N GLU A 257 39.64 -34.95 16.23
CA GLU A 257 40.16 -33.96 15.29
C GLU A 257 40.01 -34.40 13.84
N LYS A 258 40.32 -35.67 13.52
CA LYS A 258 40.15 -36.21 12.16
C LYS A 258 38.68 -36.17 11.72
N HIS A 259 37.76 -36.51 12.62
CA HIS A 259 36.32 -36.41 12.39
C HIS A 259 35.87 -34.94 12.18
N ALA A 260 36.30 -34.00 13.01
CA ALA A 260 35.98 -32.58 12.84
C ALA A 260 36.51 -32.01 11.51
N ARG A 261 37.75 -32.35 11.13
CA ARG A 261 38.35 -31.98 9.83
C ARG A 261 37.58 -32.59 8.65
N LEU A 262 37.07 -33.82 8.77
CA LEU A 262 36.22 -34.46 7.77
C LEU A 262 34.87 -33.73 7.63
N VAL A 263 34.18 -33.45 8.74
CA VAL A 263 32.90 -32.74 8.72
C VAL A 263 33.04 -31.34 8.12
N HIS A 264 34.09 -30.59 8.50
CA HIS A 264 34.39 -29.29 7.89
C HIS A 264 34.61 -29.40 6.37
N LYS A 265 35.38 -30.40 5.92
CA LYS A 265 35.62 -30.65 4.49
C LYS A 265 34.33 -30.98 3.72
N ILE A 266 33.43 -31.78 4.30
CA ILE A 266 32.12 -32.08 3.71
C ILE A 266 31.28 -30.79 3.62
N GLN A 267 31.30 -29.96 4.66
CA GLN A 267 30.61 -28.66 4.68
C GLN A 267 31.18 -27.67 3.65
N ASP A 268 32.50 -27.62 3.42
CA ASP A 268 33.09 -26.73 2.41
C ASP A 268 32.77 -27.16 0.97
N ILE A 269 32.65 -28.48 0.75
CA ILE A 269 32.17 -29.01 -0.53
C ILE A 269 30.68 -28.71 -0.68
N LYS A 270 29.87 -28.79 0.39
CA LYS A 270 28.48 -28.32 0.38
C LYS A 270 28.40 -26.84 0.00
N LYS A 271 29.13 -25.94 0.69
CA LYS A 271 29.22 -24.49 0.37
C LYS A 271 29.63 -24.23 -1.09
N SER A 272 30.42 -25.12 -1.69
CA SER A 272 30.85 -25.00 -3.09
C SER A 272 29.78 -25.51 -4.07
N GLY A 273 29.00 -26.51 -3.69
CA GLY A 273 27.77 -26.90 -4.38
C GLY A 273 26.66 -25.85 -4.26
N ASP A 274 26.49 -25.24 -3.08
CA ASP A 274 25.51 -24.17 -2.81
C ASP A 274 25.80 -22.96 -3.72
N ARG A 275 27.07 -22.52 -3.81
CA ARG A 275 27.50 -21.45 -4.73
C ARG A 275 27.29 -21.81 -6.21
N ALA A 276 27.57 -23.05 -6.61
CA ALA A 276 27.31 -23.50 -7.99
C ALA A 276 25.80 -23.51 -8.30
N PHE A 277 24.96 -23.90 -7.33
CA PHE A 277 23.50 -23.87 -7.45
C PHE A 277 22.95 -22.43 -7.57
N GLN A 278 23.47 -21.49 -6.77
CA GLN A 278 23.16 -20.06 -6.89
C GLN A 278 23.56 -19.50 -8.27
N ALA A 279 24.69 -19.96 -8.83
CA ALA A 279 25.13 -19.63 -10.18
C ALA A 279 24.39 -20.41 -11.29
N LYS A 280 23.32 -21.17 -10.97
CA LYS A 280 22.52 -22.01 -11.88
C LYS A 280 23.31 -23.14 -12.59
N ASP A 281 24.55 -23.41 -12.18
CA ASP A 281 25.37 -24.53 -12.67
C ASP A 281 24.99 -25.82 -11.91
N PHE A 282 23.84 -26.38 -12.28
CA PHE A 282 23.25 -27.55 -11.63
C PHE A 282 24.10 -28.82 -11.78
N GLU A 283 24.93 -28.94 -12.83
CA GLU A 283 25.84 -30.07 -13.02
C GLU A 283 27.04 -30.00 -12.06
N LYS A 284 27.65 -28.82 -11.90
CA LYS A 284 28.75 -28.62 -10.93
C LYS A 284 28.22 -28.70 -9.50
N ALA A 285 27.03 -28.20 -9.24
CA ALA A 285 26.33 -28.39 -7.97
C ALA A 285 26.13 -29.88 -7.66
N GLU A 286 25.56 -30.68 -8.57
CA GLU A 286 25.44 -32.14 -8.38
C GLU A 286 26.78 -32.84 -8.19
N ARG A 287 27.82 -32.45 -8.96
CA ARG A 287 29.18 -32.99 -8.82
C ARG A 287 29.76 -32.71 -7.43
N HIS A 288 29.55 -31.50 -6.89
CA HIS A 288 29.95 -31.15 -5.52
C HIS A 288 29.14 -31.92 -4.48
N TYR A 289 27.79 -31.90 -4.53
CA TYR A 289 26.97 -32.64 -3.55
C TYR A 289 27.23 -34.15 -3.58
N SER A 290 27.44 -34.74 -4.75
CA SER A 290 27.83 -36.15 -4.88
C SER A 290 29.25 -36.43 -4.34
N SER A 291 30.16 -35.46 -4.40
CA SER A 291 31.48 -35.56 -3.79
C SER A 291 31.44 -35.45 -2.26
N ALA A 292 30.53 -34.62 -1.73
CA ALA A 292 30.25 -34.54 -0.30
C ALA A 292 29.60 -35.84 0.22
N LEU A 293 28.59 -36.37 -0.48
CA LEU A 293 27.95 -37.65 -0.16
C LEU A 293 28.95 -38.82 -0.18
N ARG A 294 29.86 -38.89 -1.17
CA ARG A 294 30.95 -39.89 -1.19
C ARG A 294 31.94 -39.76 -0.02
N GLN A 295 32.05 -38.60 0.61
CA GLN A 295 32.90 -38.39 1.79
C GLN A 295 32.16 -38.57 3.11
N ALA A 296 30.82 -38.54 3.10
CA ALA A 296 29.99 -38.96 4.22
C ALA A 296 29.68 -40.47 4.21
N ALA A 297 29.83 -41.15 3.07
CA ALA A 297 29.61 -42.59 2.93
C ALA A 297 30.50 -43.39 3.90
N ASP A 298 29.88 -44.31 4.63
CA ASP A 298 30.50 -45.18 5.65
C ASP A 298 31.29 -44.45 6.75
N GLN A 299 31.06 -43.14 6.92
CA GLN A 299 31.63 -42.32 7.99
C GLN A 299 30.57 -41.99 9.04
N PRO A 300 30.94 -41.80 10.32
CA PRO A 300 29.99 -41.48 11.41
C PRO A 300 29.55 -40.00 11.37
N VAL A 301 29.11 -39.53 10.21
CA VAL A 301 28.68 -38.14 9.95
C VAL A 301 27.22 -37.97 10.34
N ASP A 302 26.87 -36.77 10.79
CA ASP A 302 25.51 -36.35 11.10
C ASP A 302 24.53 -36.65 9.93
N GLN A 303 23.43 -37.33 10.27
CA GLN A 303 22.41 -37.73 9.30
C GLN A 303 21.59 -36.53 8.80
N VAL A 304 21.51 -35.42 9.56
CA VAL A 304 20.86 -34.18 9.11
C VAL A 304 21.67 -33.54 7.97
N LEU A 305 23.00 -33.49 8.09
CA LEU A 305 23.89 -33.07 7.00
C LEU A 305 23.78 -33.99 5.76
N VAL A 306 23.72 -35.31 5.96
CA VAL A 306 23.55 -36.28 4.86
C VAL A 306 22.19 -36.10 4.16
N ALA A 307 21.09 -35.96 4.92
CA ALA A 307 19.76 -35.66 4.37
C ALA A 307 19.76 -34.36 3.55
N THR A 308 20.44 -33.33 4.07
CA THR A 308 20.58 -32.02 3.39
C THR A 308 21.29 -32.15 2.06
N LEU A 309 22.37 -32.94 1.99
CA LEU A 309 23.10 -33.18 0.74
C LEU A 309 22.25 -33.93 -0.29
N TYR A 310 21.45 -34.92 0.13
CA TYR A 310 20.50 -35.60 -0.76
C TYR A 310 19.41 -34.65 -1.29
N SER A 311 18.77 -33.86 -0.43
CA SER A 311 17.73 -32.89 -0.84
C SER A 311 18.26 -31.79 -1.78
N ASN A 312 19.46 -31.28 -1.52
CA ASN A 312 20.13 -30.33 -2.43
C ASN A 312 20.47 -30.98 -3.78
N ARG A 313 20.89 -32.26 -3.81
CA ARG A 313 21.13 -33.00 -5.06
C ARG A 313 19.83 -33.30 -5.82
N ALA A 314 18.75 -33.64 -5.11
CA ALA A 314 17.42 -33.81 -5.69
C ALA A 314 16.95 -32.54 -6.41
N ALA A 315 17.17 -31.36 -5.82
CA ALA A 315 16.89 -30.08 -6.46
C ALA A 315 17.66 -29.91 -7.78
N CYS A 316 18.98 -30.17 -7.78
CA CYS A 316 19.81 -30.10 -9.00
C CYS A 316 19.28 -31.02 -10.09
N ARG A 317 18.96 -32.27 -9.73
CA ARG A 317 18.46 -33.29 -10.66
C ARG A 317 17.08 -32.96 -11.22
N SER A 318 16.21 -32.33 -10.43
CA SER A 318 14.91 -31.85 -10.92
C SER A 318 15.06 -30.72 -11.93
N HIS A 319 15.98 -29.76 -11.70
CA HIS A 319 16.31 -28.72 -12.69
C HIS A 319 16.98 -29.27 -13.96
N GLN A 320 17.65 -30.42 -13.89
CA GLN A 320 18.16 -31.16 -15.05
C GLN A 320 17.14 -32.14 -15.68
N HIS A 321 15.85 -32.07 -15.30
CA HIS A 321 14.79 -32.99 -15.72
C HIS A 321 14.99 -34.48 -15.39
N ARG A 322 15.97 -34.82 -14.55
CA ARG A 322 16.29 -36.19 -14.09
C ARG A 322 15.43 -36.58 -12.89
N HIS A 323 14.11 -36.47 -13.05
CA HIS A 323 13.12 -36.56 -11.97
C HIS A 323 13.10 -37.91 -11.24
N ALA A 324 13.42 -39.03 -11.91
CA ALA A 324 13.53 -40.34 -11.27
C ALA A 324 14.70 -40.42 -10.26
N GLU A 325 15.84 -39.78 -10.58
CA GLU A 325 16.96 -39.68 -9.65
C GLU A 325 16.71 -38.65 -8.54
N ALA A 326 15.99 -37.57 -8.85
CA ALA A 326 15.53 -36.60 -7.85
C ALA A 326 14.57 -37.24 -6.82
N LEU A 327 13.68 -38.13 -7.28
CA LEU A 327 12.80 -38.91 -6.40
C LEU A 327 13.61 -39.83 -5.47
N SER A 328 14.57 -40.57 -6.01
CA SER A 328 15.43 -41.47 -5.23
C SER A 328 16.23 -40.72 -4.16
N ASP A 329 16.79 -39.55 -4.50
CA ASP A 329 17.48 -38.68 -3.55
C ASP A 329 16.52 -38.08 -2.51
N GLY A 330 15.32 -37.66 -2.89
CA GLY A 330 14.29 -37.18 -1.96
C GLY A 330 13.85 -38.26 -0.96
N GLN A 331 13.66 -39.50 -1.43
CA GLN A 331 13.34 -40.66 -0.60
C GLN A 331 14.50 -41.08 0.31
N GLU A 332 15.76 -40.90 -0.10
CA GLU A 332 16.91 -41.10 0.80
C GLU A 332 17.01 -39.96 1.84
N ALA A 333 16.70 -38.71 1.47
CA ALA A 333 16.59 -37.61 2.43
C ALA A 333 15.51 -37.89 3.49
N LEU A 334 14.32 -38.35 3.08
CA LEU A 334 13.25 -38.77 4.01
C LEU A 334 13.64 -39.98 4.87
N ARG A 335 14.38 -40.95 4.34
CA ARG A 335 14.87 -42.09 5.15
C ARG A 335 15.89 -41.70 6.22
N ARG A 336 16.53 -40.52 6.10
CA ARG A 336 17.37 -39.94 7.16
C ARG A 336 16.62 -38.95 8.06
N ARG A 337 15.58 -38.29 7.53
CA ARG A 337 14.72 -37.34 8.23
C ARG A 337 13.27 -37.40 7.72
N PRO A 338 12.42 -38.27 8.32
CA PRO A 338 11.00 -38.35 7.99
C PRO A 338 10.23 -37.07 8.38
N ASP A 339 10.76 -36.35 9.36
CA ASP A 339 10.28 -35.11 9.98
C ASP A 339 10.57 -33.84 9.15
N TRP A 340 10.89 -33.97 7.85
CA TRP A 340 11.39 -32.84 7.08
C TRP A 340 10.51 -32.48 5.87
N ALA A 341 9.67 -31.46 6.08
CA ALA A 341 8.79 -30.87 5.07
C ALA A 341 9.47 -30.57 3.71
N ARG A 342 10.72 -30.08 3.70
CA ARG A 342 11.46 -29.83 2.45
C ARG A 342 11.93 -31.10 1.74
N ALA A 343 12.08 -32.23 2.44
CA ALA A 343 12.31 -33.51 1.76
C ALA A 343 11.00 -34.05 1.16
N HIS A 344 9.87 -33.89 1.87
CA HIS A 344 8.53 -34.16 1.30
C HIS A 344 8.26 -33.31 0.05
N SER A 345 8.61 -32.01 0.05
CA SER A 345 8.41 -31.14 -1.12
C SER A 345 9.26 -31.57 -2.33
N ARG A 346 10.49 -32.06 -2.12
CA ARG A 346 11.33 -32.64 -3.19
C ARG A 346 10.76 -33.95 -3.72
N VAL A 347 10.21 -34.81 -2.86
CA VAL A 347 9.56 -36.07 -3.27
C VAL A 347 8.27 -35.81 -4.04
N GLY A 348 7.39 -34.95 -3.53
CA GLY A 348 6.16 -34.52 -4.21
C GLY A 348 6.45 -33.90 -5.57
N ALA A 349 7.41 -32.98 -5.66
CA ALA A 349 7.79 -32.34 -6.93
C ALA A 349 8.35 -33.35 -7.95
N ALA A 350 9.16 -34.32 -7.51
CA ALA A 350 9.69 -35.35 -8.38
C ALA A 350 8.60 -36.32 -8.88
N LEU A 351 7.66 -36.72 -8.00
CA LEU A 351 6.50 -37.55 -8.37
C LEU A 351 5.56 -36.81 -9.33
N PHE A 352 5.32 -35.52 -9.10
CA PHE A 352 4.56 -34.64 -9.98
C PHE A 352 5.20 -34.57 -11.37
N SER A 353 6.51 -34.29 -11.47
CA SER A 353 7.20 -34.29 -12.77
C SER A 353 7.21 -35.66 -13.46
N LEU A 354 7.12 -36.76 -12.71
CA LEU A 354 6.95 -38.13 -13.22
C LEU A 354 5.50 -38.52 -13.55
N ARG A 355 4.54 -37.59 -13.42
CA ARG A 355 3.08 -37.80 -13.60
C ARG A 355 2.45 -38.83 -12.64
N ARG A 356 3.07 -39.07 -11.50
CA ARG A 356 2.60 -39.98 -10.43
C ARG A 356 1.77 -39.18 -9.42
N TRP A 357 0.64 -38.64 -9.90
CA TRP A 357 -0.09 -37.57 -9.20
C TRP A 357 -0.63 -37.99 -7.82
N ASP A 358 -1.17 -39.20 -7.68
CA ASP A 358 -1.73 -39.66 -6.40
C ASP A 358 -0.64 -39.83 -5.32
N GLU A 359 0.53 -40.32 -5.72
CA GLU A 359 1.69 -40.42 -4.83
C GLU A 359 2.29 -39.03 -4.53
N ALA A 360 2.29 -38.12 -5.51
CA ALA A 360 2.70 -36.73 -5.30
C ALA A 360 1.79 -36.05 -4.28
N LYS A 361 0.47 -36.21 -4.41
CA LYS A 361 -0.55 -35.73 -3.48
C LYS A 361 -0.27 -36.25 -2.07
N ALA A 362 -0.14 -37.56 -1.89
CA ALA A 362 0.13 -38.17 -0.59
C ALA A 362 1.46 -37.68 0.02
N ALA A 363 2.50 -37.44 -0.79
CA ALA A 363 3.76 -36.86 -0.33
C ALA A 363 3.60 -35.39 0.11
N TYR A 364 2.81 -34.59 -0.60
CA TYR A 364 2.51 -33.21 -0.21
C TYR A 364 1.65 -33.14 1.06
N GLU A 365 0.62 -33.98 1.19
CA GLU A 365 -0.22 -34.09 2.38
C GLU A 365 0.59 -34.54 3.61
N THR A 366 1.51 -35.51 3.45
CA THR A 366 2.45 -35.93 4.50
C THR A 366 3.46 -34.84 4.85
N GLY A 367 3.85 -34.00 3.88
CA GLY A 367 4.65 -32.81 4.15
C GLY A 367 3.89 -31.79 5.00
N LEU A 368 2.60 -31.56 4.72
CA LEU A 368 1.78 -30.56 5.40
C LEU A 368 1.37 -30.97 6.82
N SER A 369 1.33 -32.27 7.14
CA SER A 369 1.20 -32.71 8.55
C SER A 369 2.48 -32.53 9.38
N VAL A 370 3.64 -32.34 8.71
CA VAL A 370 4.93 -32.00 9.33
C VAL A 370 5.13 -30.48 9.44
N ASP A 371 4.74 -29.72 8.41
CA ASP A 371 4.79 -28.25 8.38
C ASP A 371 3.54 -27.68 7.69
N PRO A 372 2.46 -27.41 8.46
CA PRO A 372 1.24 -26.77 7.94
C PRO A 372 1.47 -25.36 7.37
N GLY A 373 2.58 -24.70 7.75
CA GLY A 373 2.95 -23.37 7.27
C GLY A 373 3.56 -23.34 5.87
N SER A 374 3.94 -24.50 5.32
CA SER A 374 4.79 -24.57 4.13
C SER A 374 4.07 -24.23 2.82
N VAL A 375 4.29 -23.01 2.33
CA VAL A 375 3.77 -22.55 1.02
C VAL A 375 4.23 -23.45 -0.13
N GLU A 376 5.50 -23.90 -0.15
CA GLU A 376 6.04 -24.81 -1.19
C GLU A 376 5.25 -26.13 -1.27
N LEU A 377 4.78 -26.65 -0.13
CA LEU A 377 3.95 -27.86 -0.07
C LEU A 377 2.48 -27.58 -0.46
N ARG A 378 1.89 -26.47 -0.03
CA ARG A 378 0.52 -26.09 -0.42
C ARG A 378 0.40 -25.81 -1.92
N ASP A 379 1.37 -25.11 -2.51
CA ASP A 379 1.43 -24.83 -3.95
C ASP A 379 1.62 -26.11 -4.77
N GLY A 380 2.46 -27.03 -4.29
CA GLY A 380 2.65 -28.34 -4.91
C GLY A 380 1.40 -29.22 -4.83
N LEU A 381 0.72 -29.22 -3.68
CA LEU A 381 -0.57 -29.90 -3.51
C LEU A 381 -1.63 -29.32 -4.44
N ARG A 382 -1.81 -28.00 -4.49
CA ARG A 382 -2.75 -27.32 -5.40
C ARG A 382 -2.50 -27.72 -6.86
N GLN A 383 -1.26 -27.58 -7.33
CA GLN A 383 -0.89 -27.97 -8.70
C GLN A 383 -1.18 -29.45 -8.99
N THR A 384 -0.92 -30.33 -8.03
CA THR A 384 -1.24 -31.77 -8.15
C THR A 384 -2.75 -31.99 -8.25
N LEU A 385 -3.53 -31.32 -7.41
CA LEU A 385 -4.99 -31.43 -7.39
C LEU A 385 -5.62 -30.92 -8.70
N THR A 386 -5.15 -29.82 -9.28
CA THR A 386 -5.60 -29.36 -10.61
C THR A 386 -5.27 -30.38 -11.72
N ARG A 387 -4.19 -31.16 -11.59
CA ARG A 387 -3.87 -32.26 -12.54
C ARG A 387 -4.74 -33.50 -12.36
N VAL A 388 -5.30 -33.73 -11.16
CA VAL A 388 -6.19 -34.86 -10.84
C VAL A 388 -7.68 -34.48 -11.05
N GLY A 389 -8.05 -33.23 -10.75
CA GLY A 389 -9.41 -32.68 -10.86
C GLY A 389 -9.93 -32.56 -12.29
N GLY A 390 -9.02 -32.45 -13.26
CA GLY A 390 -9.22 -32.99 -14.59
C GLY A 390 -10.24 -32.26 -15.47
N GLY A 391 -10.26 -30.92 -15.46
CA GLY A 391 -10.85 -30.10 -16.54
C GLY A 391 -12.29 -30.46 -16.91
N GLY A 392 -13.21 -30.29 -15.96
CA GLY A 392 -14.65 -30.48 -16.18
C GLY A 392 -15.40 -29.19 -16.52
N ASP A 393 -16.73 -29.28 -16.53
CA ASP A 393 -17.62 -28.12 -16.58
C ASP A 393 -17.34 -27.12 -15.44
N ALA A 394 -17.49 -25.82 -15.75
CA ALA A 394 -17.22 -24.72 -14.84
C ALA A 394 -18.15 -24.71 -13.63
N ALA A 395 -19.44 -25.00 -13.80
CA ALA A 395 -20.39 -25.02 -12.69
C ALA A 395 -20.12 -26.24 -11.77
N ALA A 396 -19.83 -27.41 -12.34
CA ALA A 396 -19.39 -28.58 -11.59
C ALA A 396 -18.09 -28.31 -10.81
N ALA A 397 -17.11 -27.61 -11.39
CA ALA A 397 -15.87 -27.23 -10.72
C ALA A 397 -16.10 -26.20 -9.61
N LYS A 398 -16.93 -25.17 -9.86
CA LYS A 398 -17.39 -24.18 -8.87
C LYS A 398 -18.03 -24.85 -7.66
N GLN A 399 -18.92 -25.82 -7.86
CA GLN A 399 -19.57 -26.53 -6.76
C GLN A 399 -18.60 -27.46 -5.99
N ARG A 400 -17.61 -28.08 -6.66
CA ARG A 400 -16.51 -28.76 -5.93
C ARG A 400 -15.74 -27.78 -5.04
N GLY A 401 -15.39 -26.60 -5.56
CA GLY A 401 -14.71 -25.54 -4.81
C GLY A 401 -15.52 -25.07 -3.60
N ASN A 402 -16.81 -24.82 -3.78
CA ASN A 402 -17.75 -24.43 -2.72
C ASN A 402 -17.82 -25.51 -1.62
N ALA A 403 -17.92 -26.79 -2.00
CA ALA A 403 -17.97 -27.91 -1.05
C ALA A 403 -16.66 -28.08 -0.27
N PHE A 404 -15.50 -27.97 -0.93
CA PHE A 404 -14.20 -27.98 -0.25
C PHE A 404 -14.03 -26.77 0.68
N PHE A 405 -14.50 -25.58 0.27
CA PHE A 405 -14.43 -24.38 1.11
C PHE A 405 -15.25 -24.55 2.40
N LYS A 406 -16.50 -25.02 2.30
CA LYS A 406 -17.36 -25.36 3.46
C LYS A 406 -16.74 -26.44 4.36
N ALA A 407 -15.94 -27.36 3.81
CA ALA A 407 -15.23 -28.38 4.55
C ALA A 407 -13.88 -27.93 5.16
N GLY A 408 -13.53 -26.64 5.12
CA GLY A 408 -12.23 -26.12 5.59
C GLY A 408 -11.04 -26.51 4.70
N LYS A 409 -11.29 -27.17 3.57
CA LYS A 409 -10.30 -27.73 2.65
C LYS A 409 -9.85 -26.69 1.63
N HIS A 410 -9.25 -25.62 2.13
CA HIS A 410 -9.00 -24.42 1.33
C HIS A 410 -8.01 -24.65 0.17
N VAL A 411 -7.05 -25.59 0.27
CA VAL A 411 -6.13 -25.91 -0.83
C VAL A 411 -6.86 -26.63 -1.97
N GLU A 412 -7.72 -27.61 -1.63
CA GLU A 412 -8.61 -28.28 -2.58
C GLU A 412 -9.65 -27.34 -3.17
N ALA A 413 -10.17 -26.39 -2.38
CA ALA A 413 -11.09 -25.36 -2.85
C ALA A 413 -10.45 -24.48 -3.92
N ILE A 414 -9.23 -23.95 -3.68
CA ILE A 414 -8.50 -23.15 -4.66
C ILE A 414 -8.21 -23.98 -5.92
N ALA A 415 -7.80 -25.24 -5.79
CA ALA A 415 -7.55 -26.10 -6.94
C ALA A 415 -8.81 -26.32 -7.82
N ALA A 416 -9.98 -26.46 -7.20
CA ALA A 416 -11.26 -26.58 -7.91
C ALA A 416 -11.77 -25.24 -8.48
N TYR A 417 -11.45 -24.11 -7.86
CA TYR A 417 -11.67 -22.80 -8.47
C TYR A 417 -10.68 -22.51 -9.61
N ASP A 418 -9.45 -23.03 -9.56
CA ASP A 418 -8.49 -22.97 -10.67
C ASP A 418 -9.01 -23.76 -11.89
N ASP A 419 -9.56 -24.96 -11.68
CA ASP A 419 -10.30 -25.72 -12.72
C ASP A 419 -11.44 -24.87 -13.32
N ALA A 420 -12.27 -24.25 -12.46
CA ALA A 420 -13.43 -23.47 -12.88
C ALA A 420 -13.03 -22.21 -13.67
N ILE A 421 -12.01 -21.47 -13.22
CA ILE A 421 -11.51 -20.25 -13.85
C ILE A 421 -10.84 -20.57 -15.20
N ALA A 422 -10.23 -21.74 -15.35
CA ALA A 422 -9.71 -22.19 -16.64
C ALA A 422 -10.81 -22.46 -17.68
N ALA A 423 -12.02 -22.83 -17.24
CA ALA A 423 -13.20 -23.01 -18.10
C ALA A 423 -14.02 -21.72 -18.30
N ALA A 424 -14.11 -20.86 -17.27
CA ALA A 424 -14.89 -19.61 -17.26
C ALA A 424 -14.07 -18.42 -16.71
N PRO A 425 -13.07 -17.90 -17.44
CA PRO A 425 -12.16 -16.84 -16.97
C PRO A 425 -12.79 -15.43 -16.84
N SER A 426 -14.11 -15.34 -17.04
CA SER A 426 -14.93 -14.14 -16.92
C SER A 426 -15.96 -14.19 -15.78
N ASP A 427 -16.15 -15.32 -15.08
CA ASP A 427 -17.05 -15.40 -13.92
C ASP A 427 -16.35 -14.78 -12.68
N GLU A 428 -16.81 -13.59 -12.28
CA GLU A 428 -16.33 -12.83 -11.13
C GLU A 428 -16.47 -13.57 -9.80
N THR A 429 -17.46 -14.46 -9.69
CA THR A 429 -17.78 -15.17 -8.44
C THR A 429 -16.72 -16.23 -8.15
N LEU A 430 -16.11 -16.82 -9.19
CA LEU A 430 -14.99 -17.74 -9.03
C LEU A 430 -13.78 -17.04 -8.42
N TYR A 431 -13.47 -15.82 -8.89
CA TYR A 431 -12.39 -15.01 -8.31
C TYR A 431 -12.73 -14.56 -6.88
N SER A 432 -13.98 -14.17 -6.60
CA SER A 432 -14.43 -13.82 -5.23
C SER A 432 -14.36 -15.01 -4.25
N ASN A 433 -14.67 -16.23 -4.72
CA ASN A 433 -14.61 -17.44 -3.90
C ASN A 433 -13.18 -17.97 -3.75
N ARG A 434 -12.35 -17.89 -4.80
CA ARG A 434 -10.91 -18.17 -4.71
C ARG A 434 -10.19 -17.18 -3.79
N SER A 435 -10.55 -15.89 -3.85
CA SER A 435 -10.08 -14.87 -2.93
C SER A 435 -10.35 -15.24 -1.46
N ALA A 436 -11.57 -15.68 -1.13
CA ALA A 436 -11.92 -16.14 0.21
C ALA A 436 -11.07 -17.34 0.66
N ALA A 437 -10.86 -18.32 -0.22
CA ALA A 437 -10.04 -19.50 0.08
C ALA A 437 -8.54 -19.18 0.22
N GLN A 438 -8.02 -18.23 -0.56
CA GLN A 438 -6.65 -17.71 -0.41
C GLN A 438 -6.50 -16.96 0.93
N ALA A 439 -7.48 -16.13 1.29
CA ALA A 439 -7.46 -15.36 2.54
C ALA A 439 -7.49 -16.28 3.77
N ALA A 440 -8.29 -17.35 3.75
CA ALA A 440 -8.34 -18.37 4.80
C ALA A 440 -7.01 -19.14 4.99
N LEU A 441 -6.13 -19.16 3.97
CA LEU A 441 -4.76 -19.71 4.08
C LEU A 441 -3.70 -18.68 4.49
N GLY A 442 -4.07 -17.41 4.67
CA GLY A 442 -3.15 -16.29 4.90
C GLY A 442 -2.45 -15.78 3.63
N ASN A 443 -2.89 -16.20 2.44
CA ASN A 443 -2.30 -15.80 1.15
C ASN A 443 -2.87 -14.44 0.69
N LEU A 444 -2.71 -13.41 1.51
CA LEU A 444 -3.48 -12.15 1.42
C LEU A 444 -3.23 -11.36 0.13
N ASP A 445 -1.99 -11.33 -0.40
CA ASP A 445 -1.69 -10.69 -1.69
C ASP A 445 -2.44 -11.37 -2.85
N ALA A 446 -2.52 -12.71 -2.84
CA ALA A 446 -3.27 -13.46 -3.84
C ALA A 446 -4.79 -13.27 -3.69
N ALA A 447 -5.28 -13.23 -2.44
CA ALA A 447 -6.68 -12.91 -2.15
C ALA A 447 -7.07 -11.50 -2.65
N LEU A 448 -6.21 -10.51 -2.44
CA LEU A 448 -6.42 -9.14 -2.91
C LEU A 448 -6.34 -9.03 -4.44
N ALA A 449 -5.45 -9.78 -5.09
CA ALA A 449 -5.38 -9.84 -6.55
C ALA A 449 -6.66 -10.46 -7.16
N ASP A 450 -7.15 -11.57 -6.59
CA ASP A 450 -8.40 -12.19 -7.02
C ASP A 450 -9.61 -11.29 -6.76
N ALA A 451 -9.69 -10.63 -5.61
CA ALA A 451 -10.77 -9.68 -5.33
C ALA A 451 -10.76 -8.47 -6.29
N LYS A 452 -9.58 -7.93 -6.62
CA LYS A 452 -9.41 -6.90 -7.66
C LYS A 452 -9.85 -7.40 -9.04
N ARG A 453 -9.59 -8.67 -9.38
CA ARG A 453 -10.08 -9.28 -10.64
C ARG A 453 -11.60 -9.46 -10.65
N ALA A 454 -12.23 -9.81 -9.53
CA ALA A 454 -13.68 -9.85 -9.40
C ALA A 454 -14.30 -8.45 -9.60
N ILE A 455 -13.74 -7.40 -8.96
CA ILE A 455 -14.18 -6.00 -9.18
C ILE A 455 -13.95 -5.56 -10.64
N ALA A 456 -12.86 -5.98 -11.28
CA ALA A 456 -12.57 -5.64 -12.68
C ALA A 456 -13.49 -6.36 -13.70
N LEU A 457 -14.18 -7.43 -13.29
CA LEU A 457 -15.20 -8.12 -14.08
C LEU A 457 -16.61 -7.57 -13.79
N ALA A 458 -16.96 -7.39 -12.51
CA ALA A 458 -18.24 -6.87 -12.06
C ALA A 458 -18.05 -5.65 -11.14
N GLY A 459 -17.76 -4.49 -11.75
CA GLY A 459 -17.42 -3.25 -11.04
C GLY A 459 -18.53 -2.67 -10.16
N THR A 460 -19.75 -3.20 -10.22
CA THR A 460 -20.89 -2.83 -9.37
C THR A 460 -21.18 -3.85 -8.26
N TRP A 461 -20.49 -5.00 -8.21
CA TRP A 461 -20.84 -6.10 -7.29
C TRP A 461 -20.23 -5.88 -5.89
N PRO A 462 -21.04 -5.69 -4.83
CA PRO A 462 -20.54 -5.35 -3.49
C PRO A 462 -19.57 -6.38 -2.91
N LYS A 463 -19.78 -7.68 -3.18
CA LYS A 463 -18.98 -8.76 -2.58
C LYS A 463 -17.51 -8.72 -3.02
N GLY A 464 -17.22 -8.28 -4.25
CA GLY A 464 -15.84 -8.06 -4.72
C GLY A 464 -15.10 -7.04 -3.84
N TYR A 465 -15.78 -5.95 -3.49
CA TYR A 465 -15.28 -4.93 -2.57
C TYR A 465 -15.13 -5.46 -1.14
N SER A 466 -16.05 -6.32 -0.65
CA SER A 466 -15.92 -6.99 0.65
C SER A 466 -14.65 -7.83 0.74
N ARG A 467 -14.39 -8.66 -0.29
CA ARG A 467 -13.17 -9.50 -0.36
C ARG A 467 -11.90 -8.66 -0.42
N ALA A 468 -11.89 -7.59 -1.23
CA ALA A 468 -10.73 -6.72 -1.37
C ALA A 468 -10.42 -5.93 -0.09
N GLY A 469 -11.46 -5.39 0.57
CA GLY A 469 -11.34 -4.71 1.85
C GLY A 469 -10.84 -5.63 2.95
N TYR A 470 -11.34 -6.88 3.01
CA TYR A 470 -10.89 -7.87 3.99
C TYR A 470 -9.42 -8.24 3.77
N ALA A 471 -9.02 -8.57 2.54
CA ALA A 471 -7.64 -8.95 2.22
C ALA A 471 -6.65 -7.81 2.49
N ALA A 472 -7.02 -6.56 2.20
CA ALA A 472 -6.21 -5.38 2.52
C ALA A 472 -6.09 -5.15 4.04
N LEU A 473 -7.19 -5.27 4.79
CA LEU A 473 -7.22 -5.04 6.24
C LEU A 473 -6.38 -6.09 6.98
N GLN A 474 -6.53 -7.37 6.65
CA GLN A 474 -5.69 -8.44 7.22
C GLN A 474 -4.21 -8.28 6.80
N GLY A 475 -3.94 -7.62 5.67
CA GLY A 475 -2.58 -7.32 5.19
C GLY A 475 -1.90 -6.16 5.90
N GLY A 476 -2.61 -5.42 6.78
CA GLY A 476 -2.10 -4.19 7.39
C GLY A 476 -1.96 -3.05 6.38
N ASP A 477 -2.90 -2.95 5.43
CA ASP A 477 -3.11 -1.78 4.59
C ASP A 477 -4.52 -1.21 4.84
N GLU A 478 -4.61 -0.47 5.94
CA GLU A 478 -5.85 0.03 6.50
C GLU A 478 -6.48 1.12 5.61
N GLU A 479 -5.63 1.87 4.90
CA GLU A 479 -6.02 2.91 3.95
C GLU A 479 -6.64 2.32 2.68
N ALA A 480 -6.03 1.28 2.10
CA ALA A 480 -6.62 0.55 0.97
C ALA A 480 -7.91 -0.19 1.38
N ALA A 481 -7.94 -0.78 2.58
CA ALA A 481 -9.15 -1.42 3.11
C ALA A 481 -10.32 -0.45 3.19
N TYR A 482 -10.11 0.73 3.77
CA TYR A 482 -11.10 1.80 3.83
C TYR A 482 -11.60 2.19 2.42
N TRP A 483 -10.69 2.31 1.45
CA TRP A 483 -11.05 2.62 0.06
C TRP A 483 -11.96 1.55 -0.57
N PHE A 484 -11.65 0.25 -0.41
CA PHE A 484 -12.49 -0.82 -0.97
C PHE A 484 -13.88 -0.82 -0.35
N TYR A 485 -13.97 -0.83 0.98
CA TYR A 485 -15.27 -0.85 1.67
C TYR A 485 -16.13 0.37 1.31
N SER A 486 -15.54 1.56 1.26
CA SER A 486 -16.26 2.80 0.93
C SER A 486 -16.72 2.89 -0.53
N ASN A 487 -16.01 2.24 -1.46
CA ASN A 487 -16.45 2.17 -2.85
C ASN A 487 -17.50 1.08 -3.08
N GLY A 488 -17.47 -0.04 -2.35
CA GLY A 488 -18.57 -1.02 -2.34
C GLY A 488 -19.89 -0.41 -1.87
N LEU A 489 -19.84 0.45 -0.83
CA LEU A 489 -21.00 1.15 -0.28
C LEU A 489 -21.65 2.17 -1.24
N ARG A 490 -21.03 2.46 -2.39
CA ARG A 490 -21.67 3.22 -3.48
C ARG A 490 -22.75 2.42 -4.22
N TRP A 491 -22.59 1.09 -4.25
CA TRP A 491 -23.44 0.17 -5.00
C TRP A 491 -24.50 -0.48 -4.11
N ASP A 492 -24.13 -0.81 -2.86
CA ASP A 492 -25.06 -1.22 -1.81
C ASP A 492 -24.76 -0.43 -0.53
N ALA A 493 -25.50 0.65 -0.31
CA ALA A 493 -25.34 1.53 0.84
C ALA A 493 -25.90 0.98 2.16
N GLN A 494 -26.62 -0.15 2.13
CA GLN A 494 -27.16 -0.82 3.34
C GLN A 494 -26.31 -2.03 3.76
N ASN A 495 -25.25 -2.34 3.01
CA ASN A 495 -24.42 -3.51 3.23
C ASN A 495 -23.74 -3.51 4.60
N VAL A 496 -24.13 -4.46 5.46
CA VAL A 496 -23.61 -4.58 6.83
C VAL A 496 -22.15 -5.06 6.85
N GLU A 497 -21.74 -5.95 5.94
CA GLU A 497 -20.36 -6.45 5.82
C GLU A 497 -19.41 -5.30 5.45
N LEU A 498 -19.74 -4.54 4.40
CA LEU A 498 -18.94 -3.38 3.98
C LEU A 498 -18.94 -2.26 5.04
N THR A 499 -20.08 -1.98 5.67
CA THR A 499 -20.18 -0.94 6.72
C THR A 499 -19.32 -1.30 7.93
N ARG A 500 -19.38 -2.56 8.41
CA ARG A 500 -18.55 -3.06 9.50
C ARG A 500 -17.06 -3.04 9.12
N GLY A 501 -16.74 -3.45 7.90
CA GLY A 501 -15.38 -3.40 7.35
C GLY A 501 -14.79 -1.99 7.30
N ARG A 502 -15.55 -1.01 6.78
CA ARG A 502 -15.14 0.40 6.73
C ARG A 502 -14.82 0.94 8.13
N SER A 503 -15.70 0.69 9.09
CA SER A 503 -15.51 1.12 10.48
C SER A 503 -14.30 0.44 11.15
N ALA A 504 -14.08 -0.85 10.89
CA ALA A 504 -12.93 -1.57 11.42
C ALA A 504 -11.59 -1.06 10.85
N ALA A 505 -11.54 -0.75 9.54
CA ALA A 505 -10.38 -0.11 8.93
C ALA A 505 -10.14 1.29 9.51
N MET A 506 -11.20 2.09 9.64
CA MET A 506 -11.13 3.46 10.17
C MET A 506 -10.62 3.51 11.62
N GLN A 507 -10.96 2.53 12.45
CA GLN A 507 -10.44 2.37 13.82
C GLN A 507 -8.96 1.96 13.89
N GLN A 508 -8.41 1.37 12.82
CA GLN A 508 -7.02 0.89 12.80
C GLN A 508 -6.04 1.89 12.17
N ILE A 509 -6.50 2.81 11.30
CA ILE A 509 -5.66 3.77 10.55
C ILE A 509 -4.69 4.58 11.44
N ASN A 510 -5.08 4.96 12.67
CA ASN A 510 -4.22 5.73 13.59
C ASN A 510 -3.26 4.87 14.43
N SER A 511 -3.38 3.54 14.40
CA SER A 511 -2.73 2.64 15.35
C SER A 511 -1.21 2.56 15.18
N VAL A 512 -0.51 2.28 16.29
CA VAL A 512 0.94 2.04 16.28
C VAL A 512 1.24 0.72 15.58
N GLY A 513 2.12 0.76 14.57
CA GLY A 513 2.55 -0.43 13.83
C GLY A 513 1.86 -0.63 12.47
N THR A 514 0.87 0.19 12.10
CA THR A 514 0.30 0.25 10.74
C THR A 514 1.37 0.52 9.66
N ARG A 515 1.04 0.27 8.38
CA ARG A 515 1.93 0.63 7.26
C ARG A 515 2.28 2.13 7.28
N ARG A 516 1.27 2.95 7.60
CA ARG A 516 1.37 4.41 7.77
C ARG A 516 2.34 4.83 8.87
N TYR A 517 2.17 4.29 10.08
CA TYR A 517 3.01 4.61 11.24
C TYR A 517 4.49 4.30 10.98
N ARG A 518 4.78 3.17 10.32
CA ARG A 518 6.15 2.77 9.93
C ARG A 518 6.80 3.80 9.00
N ARG A 519 6.11 4.22 7.93
CA ARG A 519 6.58 5.24 6.99
C ARG A 519 6.82 6.61 7.67
N GLN A 520 5.95 7.00 8.59
CA GLN A 520 6.13 8.23 9.37
C GLN A 520 7.36 8.15 10.29
N LEU A 521 7.59 7.01 10.96
CA LEU A 521 8.76 6.81 11.84
C LEU A 521 10.10 6.79 11.08
N GLU A 522 10.11 6.34 9.82
CA GLU A 522 11.25 6.43 8.91
C GLU A 522 11.55 7.89 8.55
N ARG A 523 10.53 8.66 8.13
CA ARG A 523 10.64 10.09 7.84
C ARG A 523 11.04 10.92 9.07
N TYR A 524 10.55 10.56 10.26
CA TYR A 524 10.74 11.34 11.49
C TYR A 524 12.20 11.68 11.76
N ARG A 525 13.10 10.71 11.57
CA ARG A 525 14.53 10.83 11.94
C ARG A 525 15.43 11.34 10.80
N ARG A 526 14.89 11.53 9.59
CA ARG A 526 15.66 11.82 8.36
C ARG A 526 16.59 13.04 8.52
N ASP A 527 16.02 14.12 9.01
CA ASP A 527 16.67 15.43 9.09
C ASP A 527 17.24 15.74 10.50
N ALA A 528 17.10 14.82 11.46
CA ALA A 528 17.41 15.03 12.88
C ALA A 528 18.88 15.37 13.20
N HIS A 529 19.79 15.05 12.28
CA HIS A 529 21.22 15.31 12.38
C HIS A 529 21.65 16.65 11.76
N LEU A 530 20.73 17.34 11.06
CA LEU A 530 21.04 18.58 10.34
C LEU A 530 21.11 19.78 11.30
N PRO A 531 21.94 20.80 10.97
CA PRO A 531 21.95 22.04 11.73
C PRO A 531 20.57 22.72 11.67
N PRO A 532 20.26 23.61 12.63
CA PRO A 532 19.00 24.34 12.64
C PRO A 532 18.75 25.13 11.35
N ALA A 533 17.50 25.17 10.93
CA ALA A 533 17.03 25.81 9.69
C ALA A 533 15.83 26.72 9.98
N ARG A 534 15.50 27.60 9.01
CA ARG A 534 14.31 28.44 9.15
C ARG A 534 13.06 27.61 8.92
N VAL A 535 12.00 27.98 9.64
CA VAL A 535 10.64 27.49 9.42
C VAL A 535 9.79 28.67 9.00
N PHE A 536 9.16 28.52 7.84
CA PHE A 536 8.14 29.41 7.31
C PHE A 536 6.76 28.82 7.58
N ALA A 537 5.72 29.65 7.61
CA ALA A 537 4.35 29.17 7.78
C ALA A 537 3.36 29.94 6.91
N VAL A 538 2.36 29.24 6.39
CA VAL A 538 1.19 29.77 5.68
C VAL A 538 -0.05 28.97 6.06
N SER A 539 -1.23 29.59 5.95
CA SER A 539 -2.54 28.95 5.96
C SER A 539 -3.41 29.56 4.86
N ASP A 540 -4.56 28.94 4.58
CA ASP A 540 -5.65 29.57 3.83
C ASP A 540 -5.17 30.09 2.46
N VAL A 541 -4.53 29.21 1.68
CA VAL A 541 -3.80 29.53 0.44
C VAL A 541 -4.71 29.56 -0.80
N HIS A 542 -5.81 28.78 -0.80
CA HIS A 542 -6.85 28.82 -1.84
C HIS A 542 -6.30 28.80 -3.28
N TYR A 543 -5.51 27.79 -3.63
CA TYR A 543 -4.71 27.69 -4.86
C TYR A 543 -5.54 27.54 -6.17
N ASP A 544 -6.84 27.34 -6.07
CA ASP A 544 -7.81 27.44 -7.15
C ASP A 544 -8.23 28.90 -7.46
N HIS A 545 -7.97 29.84 -6.55
CA HIS A 545 -8.29 31.26 -6.71
C HIS A 545 -7.13 32.06 -7.35
N ALA A 546 -7.47 33.21 -7.94
CA ALA A 546 -6.54 34.04 -8.71
C ALA A 546 -5.40 34.60 -7.85
N GLY A 547 -4.20 34.70 -8.42
CA GLY A 547 -2.99 35.24 -7.78
C GLY A 547 -2.19 34.20 -6.99
N ALA A 548 -2.84 33.14 -6.47
CA ALA A 548 -2.17 32.14 -5.64
C ALA A 548 -1.16 31.28 -6.40
N ARG A 549 -1.48 30.93 -7.67
CA ARG A 549 -0.61 30.12 -8.54
C ARG A 549 0.60 30.90 -9.02
N GLU A 550 0.36 32.14 -9.41
CA GLU A 550 1.36 33.11 -9.86
C GLU A 550 2.33 33.44 -8.70
N TRP A 551 1.79 33.65 -7.50
CA TRP A 551 2.58 33.90 -6.30
C TRP A 551 3.46 32.72 -5.90
N ALA A 552 2.91 31.49 -5.82
CA ALA A 552 3.69 30.31 -5.45
C ALA A 552 4.77 29.99 -6.51
N SER A 553 4.45 30.17 -7.79
CA SER A 553 5.42 29.96 -8.89
C SER A 553 6.54 31.01 -8.91
N ALA A 554 6.30 32.20 -8.37
CA ALA A 554 7.31 33.26 -8.24
C ALA A 554 8.26 33.07 -7.03
N LEU A 555 8.08 32.04 -6.20
CA LEU A 555 8.98 31.75 -5.09
C LEU A 555 10.35 31.28 -5.59
N SER A 556 11.42 31.85 -5.02
CA SER A 556 12.79 31.56 -5.46
C SER A 556 13.21 30.12 -5.12
N ARG A 557 13.31 29.27 -6.15
CA ARG A 557 13.78 27.88 -6.07
C ARG A 557 15.20 27.70 -5.49
N THR A 558 15.97 28.76 -5.28
CA THR A 558 17.30 28.70 -4.65
C THR A 558 17.33 29.23 -3.22
N ALA A 559 16.50 30.22 -2.88
CA ALA A 559 16.57 30.95 -1.60
C ALA A 559 16.08 30.17 -0.37
N TYR A 560 15.35 29.06 -0.57
CA TYR A 560 14.67 28.30 0.48
C TYR A 560 15.07 26.80 0.54
N THR A 561 16.07 26.40 -0.25
CA THR A 561 16.53 25.01 -0.45
C THR A 561 17.00 24.27 0.80
N LYS A 562 17.17 24.98 1.93
CA LYS A 562 17.56 24.42 3.23
C LYS A 562 16.47 24.49 4.28
N ASP A 563 15.38 25.20 4.00
CA ASP A 563 14.36 25.59 4.98
C ASP A 563 13.14 24.67 4.93
N THR A 564 12.27 24.81 5.93
CA THR A 564 10.99 24.12 6.06
C THR A 564 9.84 25.10 5.87
N ILE A 565 8.74 24.67 5.26
CA ILE A 565 7.46 25.39 5.28
C ILE A 565 6.36 24.55 5.94
N ILE A 566 5.52 25.19 6.73
CA ILE A 566 4.29 24.66 7.34
C ILE A 566 3.09 25.22 6.56
N VAL A 567 2.13 24.35 6.24
CA VAL A 567 0.91 24.67 5.48
C VAL A 567 -0.31 24.21 6.29
N ALA A 568 -0.97 25.16 6.97
CA ALA A 568 -2.01 24.91 7.96
C ALA A 568 -3.44 24.92 7.37
N GLY A 569 -3.68 24.05 6.38
CA GLY A 569 -4.98 23.82 5.77
C GLY A 569 -5.50 24.91 4.83
N ASP A 570 -6.64 24.60 4.21
CA ASP A 570 -7.32 25.36 3.16
C ASP A 570 -6.36 25.77 2.03
N VAL A 571 -5.71 24.74 1.48
CA VAL A 571 -4.78 24.85 0.36
C VAL A 571 -5.52 24.94 -0.97
N GLY A 572 -6.69 24.31 -1.09
CA GLY A 572 -7.61 24.52 -2.20
C GLY A 572 -8.76 23.51 -2.20
N ASP A 573 -9.90 23.89 -2.76
CA ASP A 573 -11.13 23.09 -2.76
C ASP A 573 -10.96 21.70 -3.41
N THR A 574 -10.06 21.62 -4.39
CA THR A 574 -9.87 20.44 -5.23
C THR A 574 -8.56 19.72 -4.92
N PHE A 575 -8.60 18.38 -4.91
CA PHE A 575 -7.43 17.51 -4.75
C PHE A 575 -6.27 17.89 -5.68
N ASN A 576 -6.58 18.31 -6.91
CA ASN A 576 -5.59 18.76 -7.89
C ASN A 576 -5.00 20.15 -7.54
N ALA A 577 -5.79 21.10 -7.00
CA ALA A 577 -5.24 22.36 -6.49
C ALA A 577 -4.29 22.11 -5.31
N VAL A 578 -4.68 21.28 -4.34
CA VAL A 578 -3.82 20.88 -3.21
C VAL A 578 -2.54 20.20 -3.70
N LYS A 579 -2.64 19.21 -4.60
CA LYS A 579 -1.49 18.49 -5.19
C LYS A 579 -0.52 19.44 -5.91
N LEU A 580 -1.03 20.40 -6.68
CA LEU A 580 -0.19 21.37 -7.40
C LEU A 580 0.47 22.38 -6.46
N CYS A 581 -0.25 22.90 -5.47
CA CYS A 581 0.30 23.84 -4.47
C CYS A 581 1.42 23.19 -3.64
N LEU A 582 1.17 21.98 -3.12
CA LEU A 582 2.15 21.26 -2.32
C LEU A 582 3.36 20.80 -3.16
N LYS A 583 3.17 20.46 -4.45
CA LYS A 583 4.29 20.27 -5.40
C LYS A 583 5.11 21.56 -5.58
N ALA A 584 4.46 22.71 -5.77
CA ALA A 584 5.15 23.99 -5.96
C ALA A 584 6.00 24.36 -4.72
N PHE A 585 5.45 24.20 -3.51
CA PHE A 585 6.24 24.35 -2.28
C PHE A 585 7.37 23.31 -2.19
N ARG A 586 7.14 22.05 -2.56
CA ARG A 586 8.17 21.01 -2.48
C ARG A 586 9.34 21.22 -3.43
N ALA A 587 9.12 21.87 -4.57
CA ALA A 587 10.17 22.29 -5.50
C ALA A 587 11.04 23.45 -4.97
N VAL A 588 10.64 24.09 -3.86
CA VAL A 588 11.28 25.27 -3.28
C VAL A 588 11.89 24.99 -1.89
N PHE A 589 11.21 24.18 -1.07
CA PHE A 589 11.58 23.87 0.32
C PHE A 589 12.17 22.47 0.51
N ARG A 590 13.05 22.32 1.50
CA ARG A 590 13.68 21.03 1.87
C ARG A 590 12.67 20.05 2.48
N ARG A 591 11.72 20.59 3.24
CA ARG A 591 10.62 19.87 3.91
C ARG A 591 9.36 20.74 3.82
N VAL A 592 8.22 20.11 3.57
CA VAL A 592 6.90 20.76 3.51
C VAL A 592 6.00 19.97 4.45
N PHE A 593 5.38 20.61 5.42
CA PHE A 593 4.44 19.96 6.34
C PHE A 593 3.02 20.44 6.07
N TYR A 594 2.06 19.52 6.09
CA TYR A 594 0.67 19.79 5.70
C TYR A 594 -0.32 19.12 6.67
N VAL A 595 -1.42 19.82 6.95
CA VAL A 595 -2.69 19.31 7.50
C VAL A 595 -3.82 19.87 6.64
N PRO A 596 -4.91 19.14 6.41
CA PRO A 596 -6.03 19.63 5.64
C PRO A 596 -6.91 20.59 6.45
N GLY A 597 -7.48 21.58 5.76
CA GLY A 597 -8.63 22.35 6.23
C GLY A 597 -9.97 21.80 5.71
N ASN A 598 -11.06 22.54 5.90
CA ASN A 598 -12.37 22.10 5.40
C ASN A 598 -12.50 22.17 3.88
N HIS A 599 -11.91 23.17 3.23
CA HIS A 599 -11.89 23.26 1.75
C HIS A 599 -11.21 22.03 1.14
N ASP A 600 -10.07 21.63 1.72
CA ASP A 600 -9.29 20.47 1.24
C ASP A 600 -10.08 19.15 1.33
N LEU A 601 -11.08 19.04 2.24
CA LEU A 601 -11.90 17.83 2.42
C LEU A 601 -13.30 17.89 1.80
N TRP A 602 -13.63 18.98 1.08
CA TRP A 602 -14.91 19.11 0.35
C TRP A 602 -15.04 18.08 -0.77
N ILE A 603 -16.22 17.48 -0.90
CA ILE A 603 -16.59 16.53 -1.97
C ILE A 603 -17.50 17.26 -2.98
N ARG A 604 -16.89 18.07 -3.87
CA ARG A 604 -17.62 18.91 -4.83
C ARG A 604 -18.43 18.07 -5.84
N PRO A 605 -19.69 18.43 -6.16
CA PRO A 605 -20.46 17.76 -7.21
C PRO A 605 -19.82 17.93 -8.60
N LYS A 606 -19.99 16.91 -9.47
CA LYS A 606 -19.60 17.00 -10.89
C LYS A 606 -20.26 18.22 -11.55
N GLY A 607 -19.47 19.01 -12.27
CA GLY A 607 -19.96 20.13 -13.09
C GLY A 607 -19.90 21.52 -12.42
N GLN A 608 -19.50 21.64 -11.14
CA GLN A 608 -19.23 22.93 -10.50
C GLN A 608 -17.75 23.10 -10.20
N HIS A 609 -17.00 23.61 -11.19
CA HIS A 609 -15.57 23.96 -11.16
C HIS A 609 -14.58 22.84 -10.77
N SER A 610 -15.06 21.63 -10.49
CA SER A 610 -14.26 20.48 -10.10
C SER A 610 -13.74 19.68 -11.31
N ASN A 611 -12.46 19.85 -11.63
CA ASN A 611 -11.68 18.83 -12.37
C ASN A 611 -11.31 17.65 -11.43
N GLU A 612 -12.15 17.34 -10.45
CA GLU A 612 -12.00 16.17 -9.59
C GLU A 612 -12.75 14.99 -10.22
N PRO A 613 -12.15 13.79 -10.29
CA PRO A 613 -12.95 12.60 -10.54
C PRO A 613 -13.94 12.41 -9.38
N ALA A 614 -15.14 11.89 -9.66
CA ALA A 614 -16.18 11.65 -8.64
C ALA A 614 -15.87 10.44 -7.71
N ALA A 615 -14.59 10.18 -7.46
CA ALA A 615 -14.00 8.95 -6.97
C ALA A 615 -13.84 8.87 -5.45
N PHE A 616 -13.87 10.01 -4.73
CA PHE A 616 -13.96 10.00 -3.26
C PHE A 616 -15.40 9.73 -2.83
N ALA A 617 -15.60 8.70 -2.00
CA ALA A 617 -16.93 8.31 -1.51
C ALA A 617 -17.42 9.26 -0.41
N ASP A 618 -16.50 9.66 0.47
CA ASP A 618 -16.70 10.52 1.62
C ASP A 618 -15.42 11.36 1.89
N SER A 619 -15.48 12.31 2.82
CA SER A 619 -14.35 13.20 3.17
C SER A 619 -13.16 12.45 3.77
N VAL A 620 -13.39 11.29 4.41
CA VAL A 620 -12.30 10.40 4.85
C VAL A 620 -11.60 9.78 3.63
N ALA A 621 -12.33 9.32 2.61
CA ALA A 621 -11.71 8.84 1.38
C ALA A 621 -10.84 9.91 0.67
N LYS A 622 -11.22 11.21 0.74
CA LYS A 622 -10.38 12.32 0.25
C LYS A 622 -9.17 12.59 1.14
N LEU A 623 -9.33 12.54 2.47
CA LEU A 623 -8.24 12.65 3.45
C LEU A 623 -7.12 11.62 3.20
N LEU A 624 -7.49 10.33 3.08
CA LEU A 624 -6.51 9.25 2.86
C LEU A 624 -5.82 9.38 1.50
N ALA A 625 -6.55 9.79 0.46
CA ALA A 625 -5.95 10.06 -0.84
C ALA A 625 -4.97 11.26 -0.82
N LEU A 626 -5.32 12.35 -0.13
CA LEU A 626 -4.42 13.50 0.05
C LEU A 626 -3.15 13.09 0.80
N TRP A 627 -3.28 12.24 1.81
CA TRP A 627 -2.15 11.67 2.54
C TRP A 627 -1.26 10.78 1.67
N GLN A 628 -1.83 9.86 0.88
CA GLN A 628 -1.05 9.05 -0.07
C GLN A 628 -0.32 9.93 -1.09
N MET A 629 -0.99 10.95 -1.61
CA MET A 629 -0.41 11.93 -2.53
C MET A 629 0.76 12.69 -1.88
N CYS A 630 0.62 13.13 -0.63
CA CYS A 630 1.74 13.74 0.12
C CYS A 630 2.91 12.77 0.30
N ASP A 631 2.64 11.47 0.48
CA ASP A 631 3.69 10.46 0.54
C ASP A 631 4.42 10.29 -0.80
N GLU A 632 3.70 10.35 -1.93
CA GLU A 632 4.25 10.33 -3.31
C GLU A 632 5.11 11.57 -3.62
N ILE A 633 4.73 12.76 -3.13
CA ILE A 633 5.44 14.03 -3.42
C ILE A 633 6.39 14.49 -2.29
N ASP A 634 6.82 13.60 -1.39
CA ASP A 634 7.72 13.92 -0.25
C ASP A 634 7.29 15.13 0.62
N VAL A 635 5.99 15.23 0.88
CA VAL A 635 5.35 16.20 1.80
C VAL A 635 4.89 15.47 3.07
N ASP A 636 5.03 16.10 4.24
CA ASP A 636 4.88 15.44 5.54
C ASP A 636 3.53 15.74 6.21
N VAL A 637 2.74 14.69 6.37
CA VAL A 637 1.45 14.65 7.07
C VAL A 637 1.54 13.89 8.41
N GLY A 638 2.74 13.88 8.99
CA GLY A 638 3.09 13.29 10.28
C GLY A 638 4.31 14.00 10.88
N PRO A 639 4.61 13.79 12.17
CA PRO A 639 5.65 14.54 12.86
C PRO A 639 7.04 14.17 12.35
N ALA A 640 7.98 15.13 12.38
CA ALA A 640 9.38 14.85 12.11
C ALA A 640 10.33 15.85 12.77
N GLN A 641 11.53 15.38 13.09
CA GLN A 641 12.63 16.21 13.57
C GLN A 641 13.40 16.78 12.38
N ILE A 642 13.35 18.10 12.20
CA ILE A 642 13.92 18.82 11.04
C ILE A 642 15.34 19.35 11.27
N SER A 643 15.84 19.26 12.49
CA SER A 643 17.20 19.62 12.88
C SER A 643 17.57 19.02 14.23
N THR A 644 18.81 19.20 14.67
CA THR A 644 19.25 18.89 16.05
C THR A 644 18.45 19.59 17.14
N SER A 645 17.67 20.63 16.83
CA SER A 645 16.96 21.49 17.80
C SER A 645 15.45 21.57 17.62
N THR A 646 14.87 21.10 16.52
CA THR A 646 13.49 21.46 16.16
C THR A 646 12.69 20.28 15.61
N VAL A 647 11.48 20.08 16.14
CA VAL A 647 10.49 19.09 15.73
C VAL A 647 9.24 19.82 15.22
N VAL A 648 8.69 19.35 14.11
CA VAL A 648 7.40 19.81 13.57
C VAL A 648 6.34 18.73 13.82
N LEU A 649 5.17 19.12 14.32
CA LEU A 649 4.06 18.24 14.71
C LEU A 649 2.75 18.66 14.00
N PRO A 650 2.38 18.02 12.88
CA PRO A 650 1.05 18.14 12.28
C PRO A 650 -0.02 17.55 13.20
N LEU A 651 -1.04 18.34 13.52
CA LEU A 651 -2.23 17.94 14.25
C LEU A 651 -3.44 18.03 13.31
N ASP A 652 -4.01 16.88 12.94
CA ASP A 652 -5.28 16.86 12.23
C ASP A 652 -6.38 17.37 13.17
N SER A 653 -7.35 18.09 12.61
CA SER A 653 -8.36 18.81 13.37
C SER A 653 -9.68 18.89 12.61
N TRP A 654 -10.80 18.85 13.33
CA TRP A 654 -12.07 19.41 12.90
C TRP A 654 -12.59 20.33 14.00
N TYR A 655 -13.51 21.23 13.69
CA TYR A 655 -14.19 21.99 14.74
C TYR A 655 -15.15 21.12 15.55
N SER A 656 -15.38 21.50 16.80
CA SER A 656 -16.35 20.84 17.70
C SER A 656 -17.43 21.85 18.11
N TYR A 657 -18.72 21.48 18.02
CA TYR A 657 -19.85 22.37 18.35
C TYR A 657 -19.79 22.98 19.77
N THR A 658 -19.08 22.35 20.70
CA THR A 658 -18.78 22.86 22.06
C THR A 658 -17.82 24.05 22.09
N PHE A 659 -17.26 24.45 20.94
CA PHE A 659 -16.40 25.61 20.81
C PHE A 659 -17.20 26.92 20.86
N ASP A 660 -18.44 26.95 20.39
CA ASP A 660 -19.40 27.99 20.76
C ASP A 660 -20.19 27.56 22.01
N HIS A 661 -20.30 28.45 22.99
CA HIS A 661 -21.13 28.25 24.18
C HIS A 661 -22.47 29.00 24.12
N HIS A 662 -22.62 29.95 23.19
CA HIS A 662 -23.83 30.75 23.03
C HIS A 662 -24.89 30.03 22.18
N ASP A 663 -24.48 29.29 21.15
CA ASP A 663 -25.37 28.39 20.42
C ASP A 663 -24.68 27.05 20.07
N PRO A 664 -24.69 26.07 20.99
CA PRO A 664 -24.03 24.78 20.81
C PRO A 664 -24.82 23.79 19.93
N LYS A 665 -25.89 24.22 19.22
CA LYS A 665 -26.66 23.30 18.35
C LYS A 665 -26.06 23.23 16.94
N PRO A 666 -25.67 22.03 16.46
CA PRO A 666 -25.19 21.81 15.11
C PRO A 666 -26.37 21.76 14.12
N GLY A 667 -26.81 22.94 13.68
CA GLY A 667 -27.37 23.03 12.32
C GLY A 667 -26.26 22.80 11.30
N LEU A 668 -26.61 22.29 10.10
CA LEU A 668 -25.65 22.21 8.99
C LEU A 668 -25.10 23.62 8.70
N THR A 669 -23.83 23.84 9.03
CA THR A 669 -23.16 25.12 8.77
C THR A 669 -22.92 25.26 7.26
N LEU A 670 -22.83 26.50 6.77
CA LEU A 670 -22.51 26.74 5.35
C LEU A 670 -21.10 26.24 4.97
N PHE A 671 -20.20 26.12 5.96
CA PHE A 671 -18.79 25.74 5.81
C PHE A 671 -18.60 24.23 5.60
N ASP A 672 -19.44 23.40 6.24
CA ASP A 672 -19.42 21.93 6.11
C ASP A 672 -20.27 21.40 4.94
N LYS A 673 -20.92 22.28 4.18
CA LYS A 673 -21.93 21.95 3.15
C LYS A 673 -21.50 20.94 2.07
N PHE A 674 -20.19 20.82 1.80
CA PHE A 674 -19.64 19.87 0.83
C PHE A 674 -18.87 18.71 1.49
N CYS A 675 -18.68 18.72 2.81
CA CYS A 675 -18.13 17.59 3.54
C CYS A 675 -19.11 16.42 3.57
N LYS A 676 -18.58 15.20 3.72
CA LYS A 676 -19.38 13.98 3.85
C LYS A 676 -18.72 13.07 4.86
N TRP A 677 -19.25 13.00 6.08
CA TRP A 677 -18.64 12.25 7.18
C TRP A 677 -19.32 10.88 7.38
N PRO A 678 -18.57 9.76 7.32
CA PRO A 678 -19.14 8.41 7.44
C PRO A 678 -19.64 8.08 8.85
N MET A 679 -19.20 8.83 9.86
CA MET A 679 -19.60 8.75 11.27
C MET A 679 -20.66 9.80 11.68
N GLY A 680 -21.10 10.66 10.75
CA GLY A 680 -21.87 11.85 11.08
C GLY A 680 -20.99 13.04 11.53
N TYR A 681 -21.57 14.23 11.61
CA TYR A 681 -20.83 15.48 11.83
C TYR A 681 -20.33 15.64 13.28
N ASP A 682 -21.12 15.23 14.27
CA ASP A 682 -20.81 15.42 15.71
C ASP A 682 -19.63 14.58 16.23
N ASP A 683 -19.21 13.58 15.46
CA ASP A 683 -18.08 12.69 15.74
C ASP A 683 -16.86 12.92 14.83
N ALA A 684 -16.97 13.76 13.79
CA ALA A 684 -15.87 14.03 12.85
C ALA A 684 -14.61 14.60 13.54
N TRP A 685 -14.80 15.49 14.53
CA TRP A 685 -13.69 16.03 15.31
C TRP A 685 -13.02 14.98 16.21
N LYS A 686 -13.77 14.02 16.76
CA LYS A 686 -13.22 12.92 17.59
C LYS A 686 -12.35 11.99 16.76
N PHE A 687 -12.78 11.71 15.52
CA PHE A 687 -11.95 11.01 14.55
C PHE A 687 -10.67 11.79 14.27
N MET A 688 -10.78 13.06 13.82
CA MET A 688 -9.63 13.87 13.42
C MET A 688 -8.61 14.08 14.56
N THR A 689 -9.04 14.34 15.80
CA THR A 689 -8.12 14.47 16.94
C THR A 689 -7.56 13.11 17.38
N GLY A 690 -8.31 12.01 17.23
CA GLY A 690 -7.84 10.65 17.46
C GLY A 690 -6.72 10.20 16.51
N LEU A 691 -6.62 10.78 15.30
CA LEU A 691 -5.50 10.56 14.38
C LEU A 691 -4.15 11.05 14.96
N ASN A 692 -4.18 11.97 15.92
CA ASN A 692 -2.96 12.56 16.50
C ASN A 692 -2.35 11.72 17.62
N GLU A 693 -3.05 10.73 18.18
CA GLU A 693 -2.56 9.98 19.36
C GLU A 693 -1.18 9.33 19.12
N SER A 694 -1.02 8.59 18.02
CA SER A 694 0.25 7.95 17.66
C SER A 694 1.32 8.95 17.21
N ARG A 695 0.94 10.14 16.75
CA ARG A 695 1.88 11.26 16.47
C ARG A 695 2.41 11.89 17.74
N LEU A 696 1.52 12.13 18.72
CA LEU A 696 1.87 12.64 20.03
C LEU A 696 2.80 11.66 20.76
N GLU A 697 2.52 10.36 20.68
CA GLU A 697 3.39 9.32 21.24
C GLU A 697 4.73 9.22 20.49
N MET A 698 4.75 9.38 19.16
CA MET A 698 5.99 9.48 18.40
C MET A 698 6.84 10.68 18.85
N VAL A 699 6.24 11.87 19.01
CA VAL A 699 6.96 13.05 19.54
C VAL A 699 7.45 12.80 20.97
N LYS A 700 6.62 12.23 21.85
CA LYS A 700 6.98 11.96 23.26
C LYS A 700 8.10 10.91 23.41
N THR A 701 8.18 9.92 22.52
CA THR A 701 9.17 8.84 22.58
C THR A 701 10.43 9.07 21.75
N GLN A 702 10.38 9.90 20.70
CA GLN A 702 11.50 10.13 19.77
C GLN A 702 12.21 11.47 19.95
N SER A 703 11.58 12.49 20.54
CA SER A 703 12.21 13.81 20.71
C SER A 703 13.21 13.82 21.87
N PRO A 704 14.43 14.36 21.69
CA PRO A 704 15.25 14.81 22.81
C PRO A 704 14.49 15.86 23.62
N SER A 705 14.64 15.86 24.96
CA SER A 705 13.96 16.82 25.85
C SER A 705 14.37 18.28 25.63
N THR A 706 15.36 18.53 24.78
CA THR A 706 15.93 19.84 24.43
C THR A 706 15.42 20.40 23.09
N THR A 707 14.62 19.67 22.30
CA THR A 707 14.11 20.20 21.03
C THR A 707 12.88 21.07 21.21
N ASP A 708 12.82 22.17 20.48
CA ASP A 708 11.62 23.00 20.32
C ASP A 708 10.59 22.27 19.46
N VAL A 709 9.38 22.08 20.00
CA VAL A 709 8.25 21.51 19.26
C VAL A 709 7.38 22.65 18.73
N ILE A 710 7.30 22.73 17.40
CA ILE A 710 6.36 23.56 16.66
C ILE A 710 5.20 22.65 16.23
N SER A 711 3.96 22.94 16.64
CA SER A 711 2.79 22.23 16.12
C SER A 711 1.95 23.11 15.20
N PHE A 712 1.04 22.49 14.47
CA PHE A 712 0.04 23.22 13.71
C PHE A 712 -1.21 22.39 13.45
N SER A 713 -2.36 23.05 13.38
CA SER A 713 -3.65 22.52 12.94
C SER A 713 -4.30 23.51 11.96
N HIS A 714 -5.39 23.16 11.32
CA HIS A 714 -6.17 24.15 10.57
C HIS A 714 -7.09 24.94 11.50
N PHE A 715 -7.93 24.23 12.26
CA PHE A 715 -8.89 24.83 13.19
C PHE A 715 -8.22 25.35 14.48
N LEU A 716 -8.88 26.30 15.14
CA LEU A 716 -8.36 27.01 16.30
C LEU A 716 -8.34 26.11 17.57
N PRO A 717 -7.25 26.12 18.35
CA PRO A 717 -7.18 25.42 19.64
C PRO A 717 -7.89 26.18 20.77
N ARG A 718 -8.03 27.52 20.65
CA ARG A 718 -8.40 28.41 21.76
C ARG A 718 -9.45 29.45 21.36
N LYS A 719 -10.37 29.74 22.29
CA LYS A 719 -11.47 30.70 22.12
C LYS A 719 -11.05 32.16 22.33
N GLU A 720 -9.89 32.38 22.96
CA GLU A 720 -9.33 33.72 23.16
C GLU A 720 -8.63 34.26 21.91
N LEU A 721 -8.41 33.41 20.90
CA LEU A 721 -7.86 33.80 19.61
C LEU A 721 -8.90 34.58 18.78
N PRO A 722 -8.47 35.56 17.96
CA PRO A 722 -9.36 36.35 17.11
C PRO A 722 -10.29 35.48 16.24
N LEU A 723 -11.58 35.79 16.33
CA LEU A 723 -12.62 35.26 15.45
C LEU A 723 -13.12 36.38 14.52
N PRO A 724 -13.60 36.06 13.32
CA PRO A 724 -14.34 37.01 12.51
C PRO A 724 -15.58 37.51 13.28
N GLY A 725 -15.99 38.76 13.06
CA GLY A 725 -17.17 39.37 13.70
C GLY A 725 -18.53 38.78 13.28
N VAL A 726 -18.54 37.56 12.73
CA VAL A 726 -19.71 36.83 12.24
C VAL A 726 -20.03 35.73 13.25
N HIS A 727 -21.13 35.87 13.99
CA HIS A 727 -21.48 34.95 15.09
C HIS A 727 -21.58 33.48 14.63
N GLU A 728 -21.96 33.21 13.38
CA GLU A 728 -22.03 31.85 12.82
C GLU A 728 -20.64 31.19 12.64
N MET A 729 -19.56 31.96 12.45
CA MET A 729 -18.20 31.41 12.34
C MET A 729 -17.74 30.77 13.64
N ALA A 730 -18.14 31.30 14.80
CA ALA A 730 -17.66 30.85 16.11
C ALA A 730 -17.90 29.34 16.33
N LYS A 731 -19.03 28.81 15.85
CA LYS A 731 -19.37 27.38 15.90
C LYS A 731 -18.41 26.50 15.09
N ALA A 732 -17.94 27.01 13.95
CA ALA A 732 -17.13 26.29 12.97
C ALA A 732 -15.62 26.51 13.13
N SER A 733 -15.19 27.39 14.05
CA SER A 733 -13.81 27.90 14.05
C SER A 733 -12.77 26.99 14.73
N GLY A 734 -13.15 26.12 15.67
CA GLY A 734 -12.15 25.52 16.57
C GLY A 734 -12.57 24.27 17.35
N CYS A 735 -11.59 23.67 18.02
CA CYS A 735 -11.79 22.55 18.94
C CYS A 735 -10.80 22.62 20.12
N LEU A 736 -11.32 22.57 21.34
CA LEU A 736 -10.52 22.67 22.57
C LEU A 736 -9.58 21.48 22.79
N GLU A 737 -9.84 20.32 22.17
CA GLU A 737 -8.97 19.15 22.34
C GLU A 737 -7.60 19.35 21.68
N ILE A 738 -7.50 20.25 20.69
CA ILE A 738 -6.21 20.62 20.07
C ILE A 738 -5.30 21.29 21.11
N GLU A 739 -5.85 22.12 22.01
CA GLU A 739 -5.11 22.73 23.13
C GLU A 739 -4.61 21.66 24.11
N SER A 740 -5.47 20.71 24.50
CA SER A 740 -5.10 19.54 25.32
C SER A 740 -3.92 18.78 24.69
N GLN A 741 -4.01 18.47 23.39
CA GLN A 741 -2.99 17.74 22.65
C GLN A 741 -1.65 18.50 22.57
N LEU A 742 -1.65 19.79 22.18
CA LEU A 742 -0.42 20.59 22.05
C LEU A 742 0.26 20.83 23.41
N ARG A 743 -0.52 21.00 24.48
CA ARG A 743 0.00 21.09 25.86
C ARG A 743 0.67 19.78 26.27
N SER A 744 0.06 18.63 25.93
CA SER A 744 0.65 17.31 26.22
C SER A 744 1.99 17.06 25.50
N ALA A 745 2.22 17.73 24.36
CA ALA A 745 3.45 17.64 23.57
C ALA A 745 4.50 18.73 23.92
N LYS A 746 4.22 19.60 24.91
CA LYS A 746 5.10 20.72 25.33
C LYS A 746 5.48 21.65 24.17
N VAL A 747 4.51 21.89 23.29
CA VAL A 747 4.61 22.86 22.19
C VAL A 747 4.98 24.24 22.73
N LYS A 748 5.75 25.02 21.97
CA LYS A 748 6.05 26.43 22.26
C LYS A 748 5.49 27.40 21.21
N LEU A 749 5.33 26.93 19.98
CA LEU A 749 4.73 27.66 18.87
C LEU A 749 3.68 26.77 18.19
N HIS A 750 2.47 27.28 18.05
CA HIS A 750 1.37 26.66 17.34
C HIS A 750 0.93 27.55 16.17
N ILE A 751 0.91 26.99 14.96
CA ILE A 751 0.35 27.66 13.77
C ILE A 751 -1.09 27.20 13.54
N PHE A 752 -2.00 28.12 13.22
CA PHE A 752 -3.38 27.81 12.88
C PHE A 752 -3.86 28.59 11.63
N GLY A 753 -5.02 28.20 11.09
CA GLY A 753 -5.65 28.78 9.90
C GLY A 753 -7.11 29.17 10.16
N HIS A 754 -7.96 29.01 9.14
CA HIS A 754 -9.42 29.13 9.17
C HIS A 754 -10.01 30.54 9.33
N THR A 755 -9.54 31.38 10.26
CA THR A 755 -10.20 32.70 10.50
C THR A 755 -9.93 33.76 9.41
N HIS A 756 -8.88 33.58 8.61
CA HIS A 756 -8.28 34.59 7.74
C HIS A 756 -7.77 35.86 8.48
N ILE A 757 -7.61 35.82 9.81
CA ILE A 757 -7.10 36.95 10.63
C ILE A 757 -5.63 36.71 10.98
N ASN A 758 -4.73 37.42 10.32
CA ASN A 758 -3.30 37.36 10.62
C ASN A 758 -3.01 37.98 12.00
N THR A 759 -2.61 37.13 12.94
CA THR A 759 -2.37 37.52 14.33
C THR A 759 -1.23 36.72 14.97
N VAL A 760 -0.65 37.28 16.04
CA VAL A 760 0.29 36.61 16.95
C VAL A 760 -0.16 36.89 18.39
N HIS A 761 -0.41 35.84 19.16
CA HIS A 761 -0.72 35.91 20.59
C HIS A 761 0.17 34.97 21.40
N GLU A 762 0.30 35.20 22.70
CA GLU A 762 1.00 34.30 23.61
C GLU A 762 0.13 34.04 24.85
N TYR A 763 -0.27 32.79 25.06
CA TYR A 763 -1.11 32.36 26.19
C TYR A 763 -0.41 31.23 26.94
N GLU A 764 -0.18 31.43 28.25
CA GLU A 764 0.41 30.43 29.15
C GLU A 764 1.74 29.84 28.61
N GLY A 765 2.59 30.69 27.99
CA GLY A 765 3.90 30.29 27.44
C GLY A 765 3.86 29.52 26.12
N VAL A 766 2.69 29.40 25.48
CA VAL A 766 2.57 28.96 24.08
C VAL A 766 2.27 30.18 23.21
N ARG A 767 3.01 30.31 22.11
CA ARG A 767 2.74 31.29 21.05
C ARG A 767 1.79 30.70 20.02
N TYR A 768 0.77 31.47 19.65
CA TYR A 768 -0.21 31.12 18.64
C TYR A 768 -0.09 32.11 17.50
N MET A 769 -0.07 31.61 16.26
CA MET A 769 0.09 32.46 15.08
C MET A 769 -0.73 31.93 13.90
N GLN A 770 -1.39 32.84 13.19
CA GLN A 770 -2.00 32.57 11.88
C GLN A 770 -1.31 33.43 10.82
N ASN A 771 -0.97 32.84 9.67
CA ASN A 771 -0.45 33.55 8.51
C ASN A 771 -1.25 33.12 7.27
N ALA A 772 -2.52 33.49 7.29
CA ALA A 772 -3.47 33.37 6.20
C ALA A 772 -2.98 34.17 5.00
N MET A 773 -2.95 33.53 3.84
CA MET A 773 -2.72 34.20 2.57
C MET A 773 -4.03 34.81 2.02
N GLY A 774 -5.14 34.08 2.20
CA GLY A 774 -6.48 34.50 1.81
C GLY A 774 -6.73 34.49 0.29
N TYR A 775 -7.94 34.87 -0.09
CA TYR A 775 -8.35 34.97 -1.49
C TYR A 775 -7.69 36.18 -2.18
N GLY A 776 -7.10 35.97 -3.36
CA GLY A 776 -6.54 37.05 -4.18
C GLY A 776 -5.12 37.47 -3.80
N ILE A 777 -4.23 36.49 -3.57
CA ILE A 777 -2.85 36.72 -3.12
C ILE A 777 -2.12 37.72 -4.05
N ALA A 778 -1.63 38.82 -3.48
CA ALA A 778 -1.01 39.89 -4.26
C ALA A 778 0.40 39.47 -4.76
N PRO A 779 0.79 39.82 -6.01
CA PRO A 779 2.15 39.59 -6.50
C PRO A 779 3.21 40.19 -5.58
N GLY A 780 4.22 39.41 -5.21
CA GLY A 780 5.29 39.83 -4.30
C GLY A 780 4.97 39.76 -2.80
N THR A 781 3.81 39.20 -2.41
CA THR A 781 3.51 38.86 -1.00
C THR A 781 4.61 37.96 -0.42
N LYS A 782 5.11 38.27 0.78
CA LYS A 782 6.26 37.59 1.37
C LYS A 782 5.81 36.44 2.27
N LEU A 783 6.61 35.38 2.30
CA LEU A 783 6.48 34.29 3.26
C LEU A 783 7.00 34.74 4.63
N CYS A 784 6.22 34.50 5.69
CA CYS A 784 6.65 34.79 7.05
C CYS A 784 7.58 33.71 7.61
N VAL A 785 8.70 34.13 8.22
CA VAL A 785 9.59 33.26 9.02
C VAL A 785 9.06 33.20 10.44
N VAL A 786 8.62 32.04 10.90
CA VAL A 786 8.11 31.84 12.28
C VAL A 786 9.18 31.35 13.25
N HIS A 787 10.24 30.71 12.74
CA HIS A 787 11.43 30.29 13.49
C HIS A 787 12.68 30.46 12.61
N ASP A 788 13.78 31.04 13.13
CA ASP A 788 14.98 31.35 12.33
C ASP A 788 16.09 30.29 12.39
N GLY A 789 15.92 29.23 13.19
CA GLY A 789 16.97 28.27 13.51
C GLY A 789 17.51 28.40 14.95
N GLY A 790 17.05 29.37 15.74
CA GLY A 790 17.33 29.40 17.17
C GLY A 790 16.34 30.17 18.04
N ARG A 791 15.42 30.94 17.44
CA ARG A 791 14.35 31.66 18.12
C ARG A 791 13.09 31.73 17.27
N PHE A 792 11.93 31.74 17.94
CA PHE A 792 10.67 32.14 17.34
C PHE A 792 10.70 33.62 16.94
N LYS A 793 9.83 34.02 16.01
CA LYS A 793 9.67 35.41 15.57
C LYS A 793 8.32 35.97 15.96
N ASP A 794 8.28 37.30 16.06
CA ASP A 794 7.09 38.11 16.36
C ASP A 794 6.59 38.85 15.10
N TYR A 795 7.12 38.52 13.91
CA TYR A 795 7.02 39.36 12.72
C TYR A 795 5.68 39.18 12.00
N MET A 796 4.95 40.29 11.90
CA MET A 796 3.86 40.52 10.94
C MET A 796 4.26 41.73 10.08
N ALA A 797 4.70 41.50 8.85
CA ALA A 797 5.16 42.55 7.91
C ALA A 797 5.19 42.09 6.44
#